data_AF-A0A6J2XNW8-F1
#
_entry.id   AF-A0A6J2XNW8-F1
#
_cell.length_a   1.000
_cell.length_b   1.000
_cell.length_c   1.000
_cell.angle_alpha   90.00
_cell.angle_beta   90.00
_cell.angle_gamma   90.00
#
_symmetry.space_group_name_H-M   'P 1'
#
loop_
_entity.id
_entity.type
_entity.pdbx_description
1 polymer ?
#
loop_
_entity_poly.entity_id
_entity_poly.type
_entity_poly.pdbx_seq_one_letter_code
_entity_poly.pdbx_strand_id
1 'polypeptide(L)'
;MRKQTADIRAQPGNSADKGSLQRRLAKNPDLQQQYADFLNEYKQLGHKTQRHTSTSIKLMLASEGLPSDLESLRKLYYRFHNAYGIGSTEVDADLSAFRSFFSAGLHQELQKIRESHGKYYSVVPQIRIGSHSGLFTGRFCALPLKDNSSKLEKKFAKNAVLKEEYSAFIQEYIDLGHMSKIEIQNDSLNNICYLPHHGVINEGSTTTKLRVVFDASSKTSSNFSLNDVLMVGPCIQDDLFDILIRFRQHSVVLTADITKMYRQVNVDVQQRDLQRILWRADSDSELEHYRLNTLTYGTAPAAFLATRCLVQIALDIEDRLPEISKIIRKQFYVDDLILSVESVEKAIEIAKCIYEELSKYGFPLRKWSSNYREVLDGLPFEKADNMGYIIADNECNKTLGIFWRANSDALQYVVEKRFMNYADVTKRVILSITSQIFDPLGLLSPVIIRTKILLQRLWQLKLLKDETIPIDLATTWNEFYKQFACLNEIRIPRQIAILDAVRFEIHGFSDASEQAYGACLYLRSINAAGNILVRLICAKSRVAPIKQISLPRLELCGAVILARLTKKVIAALDISPDDIYLWTDSTIVLGWIAEQPSRWKVFVANRVAEIQELTTGYYWKHVESADNPADIISRGTQPILLKNLDLWWLGPPWLRDNLDKWPKTEHNMYTSSIPEQRNVKFTFTSVLIDSEIFTRYSSLYKLVRIVALCFRFSKNSRCTVGNRNFGDISNTEFDEALF
;
A
#
# COMPACT_ATOMS: atom_id res chain seq x y z
N MET A 1 -18.27 -18.71 5.33
CA MET A 1 -17.15 -19.27 4.55
C MET A 1 -16.93 -18.42 3.30
N ARG A 2 -16.28 -17.27 3.46
CA ARG A 2 -15.82 -16.38 2.37
C ARG A 2 -14.30 -16.47 2.35
N LYS A 3 -13.74 -17.42 1.60
CA LYS A 3 -12.29 -17.66 1.59
C LYS A 3 -11.63 -17.71 0.21
N GLN A 4 -12.29 -17.30 -0.87
CA GLN A 4 -11.67 -17.32 -2.20
C GLN A 4 -11.92 -16.07 -3.07
N THR A 5 -12.18 -14.92 -2.45
CA THR A 5 -11.86 -13.61 -3.04
C THR A 5 -10.90 -12.79 -2.16
N ALA A 6 -10.35 -13.40 -1.11
CA ALA A 6 -9.32 -12.82 -0.25
C ALA A 6 -7.95 -13.51 -0.37
N ASP A 7 -7.83 -14.57 -1.17
CA ASP A 7 -6.57 -15.29 -1.41
C ASP A 7 -6.04 -15.00 -2.83
N ILE A 8 -5.63 -13.75 -3.03
CA ILE A 8 -4.38 -13.41 -3.74
C ILE A 8 -3.60 -12.50 -2.79
N ARG A 9 -3.28 -13.04 -1.61
CA ARG A 9 -2.16 -12.56 -0.81
C ARG A 9 -1.04 -13.54 -1.05
N ALA A 10 0.00 -13.09 -1.77
CA ALA A 10 1.30 -13.70 -1.67
C ALA A 10 1.63 -13.84 -0.18
N GLN A 11 1.76 -15.07 0.32
CA GLN A 11 2.33 -15.30 1.64
C GLN A 11 3.79 -14.82 1.58
N PRO A 12 4.21 -13.83 2.38
CA PRO A 12 5.63 -13.69 2.66
C PRO A 12 6.00 -14.89 3.54
N GLY A 13 6.90 -15.74 3.05
CA GLY A 13 7.43 -16.87 3.80
C GLY A 13 7.88 -16.44 5.19
N ASN A 14 7.47 -17.21 6.20
CA ASN A 14 8.06 -17.15 7.53
C ASN A 14 9.53 -17.59 7.42
N SER A 15 10.46 -16.69 7.68
CA SER A 15 11.58 -16.98 8.58
C SER A 15 12.27 -15.67 8.97
N ALA A 16 12.91 -15.72 10.12
CA ALA A 16 13.42 -14.60 10.88
C ALA A 16 14.48 -13.76 10.15
N ASP A 17 14.68 -12.55 10.66
CA ASP A 17 15.80 -11.63 10.38
C ASP A 17 15.58 -10.55 9.29
N LYS A 18 14.56 -9.71 9.50
CA LYS A 18 14.49 -8.36 8.89
C LYS A 18 15.32 -7.35 9.69
N GLY A 19 16.65 -7.49 9.65
CA GLY A 19 17.59 -6.42 10.01
C GLY A 19 17.70 -5.38 8.89
N SER A 20 18.04 -4.12 9.21
CA SER A 20 18.32 -3.09 8.21
C SER A 20 19.42 -3.53 7.22
N LEU A 21 19.38 -3.05 5.97
CA LEU A 21 20.39 -3.31 4.94
C LEU A 21 21.82 -3.14 5.47
N GLN A 22 22.03 -2.13 6.33
CA GLN A 22 23.29 -1.87 7.03
C GLN A 22 23.74 -3.02 7.94
N ARG A 23 22.83 -3.74 8.62
CA ARG A 23 23.17 -4.94 9.42
C ARG A 23 23.46 -6.17 8.55
N ARG A 24 22.86 -6.26 7.35
CA ARG A 24 23.10 -7.35 6.40
C ARG A 24 24.43 -7.17 5.67
N LEU A 25 24.75 -5.93 5.28
CA LEU A 25 26.05 -5.52 4.73
C LEU A 25 27.18 -5.74 5.76
N ALA A 26 26.96 -5.41 7.04
CA ALA A 26 27.95 -5.61 8.10
C ALA A 26 28.26 -7.08 8.44
N LYS A 27 27.42 -8.03 8.01
CA LYS A 27 27.55 -9.46 8.31
C LYS A 27 27.97 -10.31 7.10
N ASN A 28 28.04 -9.73 5.90
CA ASN A 28 28.31 -10.47 4.68
C ASN A 28 29.26 -9.67 3.77
N PRO A 29 30.58 -9.98 3.79
CA PRO A 29 31.59 -9.27 3.00
C PRO A 29 31.35 -9.30 1.49
N ASP A 30 30.83 -10.40 0.95
CA ASP A 30 30.51 -10.52 -0.48
C ASP A 30 29.37 -9.59 -0.89
N LEU A 31 28.40 -9.41 0.01
CA LEU A 31 27.28 -8.48 -0.17
C LEU A 31 27.73 -7.02 -0.06
N GLN A 32 28.74 -6.75 0.78
CA GLN A 32 29.39 -5.44 0.87
C GLN A 32 30.13 -5.09 -0.42
N GLN A 33 30.86 -6.06 -0.99
CA GLN A 33 31.56 -5.87 -2.26
C GLN A 33 30.59 -5.68 -3.43
N GLN A 34 29.57 -6.53 -3.56
CA GLN A 34 28.54 -6.40 -4.61
C GLN A 34 27.78 -5.07 -4.53
N TYR A 35 27.55 -4.55 -3.33
CA TYR A 35 26.91 -3.25 -3.12
C TYR A 35 27.86 -2.07 -3.42
N ALA A 36 29.15 -2.19 -3.11
CA ALA A 36 30.16 -1.20 -3.44
C ALA A 36 30.42 -1.13 -4.96
N ASP A 37 30.45 -2.28 -5.64
CA ASP A 37 30.59 -2.38 -7.09
C ASP A 37 29.39 -1.75 -7.79
N PHE A 38 28.16 -2.03 -7.32
CA PHE A 38 26.94 -1.38 -7.79
C PHE A 38 26.96 0.14 -7.60
N LEU A 39 27.41 0.64 -6.44
CA LEU A 39 27.48 2.10 -6.20
C LEU A 39 28.52 2.79 -7.08
N ASN A 40 29.61 2.10 -7.43
CA ASN A 40 30.61 2.62 -8.36
C ASN A 40 30.07 2.64 -9.80
N GLU A 41 29.37 1.58 -10.22
CA GLU A 41 28.73 1.47 -11.54
C GLU A 41 27.60 2.53 -11.69
N TYR A 42 26.83 2.74 -10.62
CA TYR A 42 25.78 3.77 -10.57
C TYR A 42 26.32 5.21 -10.56
N LYS A 43 27.44 5.46 -9.86
CA LYS A 43 28.10 6.78 -9.88
C LYS A 43 28.72 7.11 -11.23
N GLN A 44 29.14 6.12 -12.00
CA GLN A 44 29.59 6.31 -13.38
C GLN A 44 28.42 6.70 -14.31
N LEU A 45 27.23 6.13 -14.09
CA LEU A 45 26.00 6.47 -14.82
C LEU A 45 25.44 7.87 -14.49
N GLY A 46 25.60 8.34 -13.25
CA GLY A 46 24.94 9.54 -12.72
C GLY A 46 25.50 10.91 -13.14
N HIS A 47 26.63 10.99 -13.86
CA HIS A 47 27.25 12.29 -14.17
C HIS A 47 26.88 12.89 -15.54
N LYS A 48 26.09 12.24 -16.39
CA LYS A 48 25.84 12.71 -17.77
C LYS A 48 24.43 12.49 -18.31
N THR A 49 23.37 12.80 -17.55
CA THR A 49 21.99 12.71 -18.05
C THR A 49 21.34 14.09 -18.22
N GLN A 50 21.60 14.73 -19.35
CA GLN A 50 20.61 15.61 -20.00
C GLN A 50 19.92 14.83 -21.12
N ARG A 51 18.58 14.93 -21.17
CA ARG A 51 17.60 14.38 -22.12
C ARG A 51 18.18 13.72 -23.38
N HIS A 52 18.05 12.40 -23.49
CA HIS A 52 18.34 11.66 -24.73
C HIS A 52 17.28 10.61 -25.07
N THR A 53 17.00 10.46 -26.36
CA THR A 53 16.04 9.54 -26.98
C THR A 53 16.52 8.07 -26.98
N SER A 54 15.60 7.12 -27.17
CA SER A 54 15.82 5.65 -27.16
C SER A 54 17.05 5.15 -27.94
N THR A 55 17.39 5.79 -29.06
CA THR A 55 18.54 5.43 -29.90
C THR A 55 19.89 5.81 -29.27
N SER A 56 19.92 6.91 -28.53
CA SER A 56 21.11 7.45 -27.87
C SER A 56 21.52 6.61 -26.66
N ILE A 57 20.54 6.07 -25.92
CA ILE A 57 20.78 5.16 -24.79
C ILE A 57 21.42 3.85 -25.26
N LYS A 58 20.97 3.31 -26.40
CA LYS A 58 21.56 2.09 -27.00
C LYS A 58 23.02 2.31 -27.43
N LEU A 59 23.34 3.47 -28.00
CA LEU A 59 24.70 3.82 -28.41
C LEU A 59 25.62 4.06 -27.21
N MET A 60 25.12 4.70 -26.14
CA MET A 60 25.84 4.93 -24.90
C MET A 60 26.17 3.62 -24.16
N LEU A 61 25.22 2.69 -24.08
CA LEU A 61 25.42 1.38 -23.47
C LEU A 61 26.40 0.50 -24.26
N ALA A 62 26.39 0.61 -25.59
CA ALA A 62 27.35 -0.09 -26.44
C ALA A 62 28.78 0.47 -26.31
N SER A 63 28.95 1.78 -26.10
CA SER A 63 30.28 2.40 -25.91
C SER A 63 30.94 2.06 -24.57
N GLU A 64 30.15 1.66 -23.57
CA GLU A 64 30.61 1.30 -22.22
C GLU A 64 30.77 -0.22 -22.03
N GLY A 65 30.62 -1.02 -23.10
CA GLY A 65 30.77 -2.48 -23.06
C GLY A 65 29.64 -3.23 -22.34
N LEU A 66 28.52 -2.56 -22.06
CA LEU A 66 27.35 -3.15 -21.42
C LEU A 66 26.41 -3.81 -22.44
N PRO A 67 25.67 -4.89 -22.06
CA PRO A 67 24.78 -5.60 -22.99
C PRO A 67 23.68 -4.67 -23.51
N SER A 68 23.60 -4.54 -24.84
CA SER A 68 22.59 -3.74 -25.54
C SER A 68 21.23 -4.44 -25.69
N ASP A 69 21.13 -5.70 -25.24
CA ASP A 69 19.93 -6.51 -25.35
C ASP A 69 19.01 -6.34 -24.13
N LEU A 70 17.71 -6.25 -24.43
CA LEU A 70 16.63 -5.93 -23.49
C LEU A 70 16.50 -6.97 -22.36
N GLU A 71 16.91 -8.21 -22.60
CA GLU A 71 16.74 -9.34 -21.69
C GLU A 71 17.81 -9.33 -20.59
N SER A 72 19.01 -8.86 -20.91
CA SER A 72 20.11 -8.69 -19.95
C SER A 72 19.88 -7.55 -18.96
N LEU A 73 19.41 -6.37 -19.43
CA LEU A 73 19.04 -5.24 -18.56
C LEU A 73 17.86 -5.59 -17.64
N ARG A 74 16.90 -6.37 -18.17
CA ARG A 74 15.75 -6.88 -17.42
C ARG A 74 16.17 -7.87 -16.33
N LYS A 75 17.13 -8.78 -16.61
CA LYS A 75 17.71 -9.69 -15.59
C LYS A 75 18.41 -8.93 -14.47
N LEU A 76 19.07 -7.82 -14.78
CA LEU A 76 19.72 -6.95 -13.79
C LEU A 76 18.68 -6.29 -12.86
N TYR A 77 17.61 -5.70 -13.42
CA TYR A 77 16.51 -5.10 -12.67
C TYR A 77 15.79 -6.11 -11.74
N TYR A 78 15.42 -7.28 -12.27
CA TYR A 78 14.72 -8.31 -11.49
C TYR A 78 15.59 -8.93 -10.41
N ARG A 79 16.91 -9.03 -10.61
CA ARG A 79 17.84 -9.44 -9.55
C ARG A 79 17.85 -8.46 -8.39
N PHE A 80 17.85 -7.15 -8.64
CA PHE A 80 17.96 -6.14 -7.59
C PHE A 80 16.64 -5.84 -6.89
N HIS A 81 15.53 -5.75 -7.62
CA HIS A 81 14.21 -5.48 -7.03
C HIS A 81 13.74 -6.61 -6.11
N ASN A 82 13.97 -7.87 -6.50
CA ASN A 82 13.58 -9.02 -5.69
C ASN A 82 14.53 -9.28 -4.51
N ALA A 83 15.80 -8.87 -4.61
CA ALA A 83 16.77 -9.09 -3.54
C ALA A 83 16.72 -8.03 -2.42
N TYR A 84 16.38 -6.76 -2.72
CA TYR A 84 16.66 -5.65 -1.80
C TYR A 84 15.48 -4.72 -1.43
N GLY A 85 14.35 -4.76 -2.12
CA GLY A 85 13.12 -4.04 -1.71
C GLY A 85 13.35 -2.57 -1.32
N ILE A 86 14.08 -1.82 -2.15
CA ILE A 86 14.45 -0.42 -1.88
C ILE A 86 13.37 0.48 -2.47
N GLY A 87 12.68 1.24 -1.61
CA GLY A 87 11.92 2.42 -2.01
C GLY A 87 12.78 3.65 -1.80
N SER A 88 13.22 4.29 -2.89
CA SER A 88 13.77 5.64 -2.87
C SER A 88 13.23 6.42 -4.07
N THR A 89 12.99 7.71 -3.84
CA THR A 89 12.29 8.67 -4.71
C THR A 89 12.98 8.96 -6.05
N GLU A 90 14.25 8.60 -6.22
CA GLU A 90 14.95 8.74 -7.51
C GLU A 90 14.57 7.62 -8.51
N VAL A 91 14.02 6.50 -8.03
CA VAL A 91 13.56 5.38 -8.89
C VAL A 91 12.23 5.72 -9.58
N ASP A 92 11.44 6.67 -9.08
CA ASP A 92 10.14 7.04 -9.65
C ASP A 92 10.25 7.77 -11.00
N ALA A 93 11.32 8.53 -11.23
CA ALA A 93 11.57 9.21 -12.51
C ALA A 93 11.93 8.21 -13.62
N ASP A 94 12.81 7.24 -13.32
CA ASP A 94 13.20 6.16 -14.24
C ASP A 94 12.11 5.09 -14.41
N LEU A 95 11.26 4.88 -13.41
CA LEU A 95 10.03 4.08 -13.53
C LEU A 95 9.06 4.71 -14.54
N SER A 96 8.99 6.03 -14.67
CA SER A 96 8.15 6.67 -15.69
C SER A 96 8.67 6.38 -17.10
N ALA A 97 9.99 6.42 -17.31
CA ALA A 97 10.63 6.09 -18.58
C ALA A 97 10.53 4.59 -18.91
N PHE A 98 10.70 3.71 -17.92
CA PHE A 98 10.54 2.26 -18.09
C PHE A 98 9.07 1.86 -18.32
N ARG A 99 8.12 2.50 -17.62
CA ARG A 99 6.67 2.37 -17.86
C ARG A 99 6.30 2.88 -19.26
N SER A 100 6.92 3.96 -19.73
CA SER A 100 6.70 4.52 -21.06
C SER A 100 7.30 3.66 -22.19
N PHE A 101 8.40 2.94 -21.93
CA PHE A 101 8.99 2.04 -22.92
C PHE A 101 8.23 0.71 -23.02
N PHE A 102 7.79 0.17 -21.88
CA PHE A 102 6.88 -0.99 -21.84
C PHE A 102 5.48 -0.64 -22.39
N SER A 103 5.02 0.61 -22.20
CA SER A 103 3.77 1.08 -22.81
C SER A 103 3.91 1.13 -24.33
N ALA A 104 5.02 1.60 -24.89
CA ALA A 104 5.22 1.70 -26.34
C ALA A 104 5.22 0.34 -27.06
N GLY A 105 5.92 -0.68 -26.51
CA GLY A 105 5.97 -2.02 -27.10
C GLY A 105 4.63 -2.76 -27.06
N LEU A 106 3.88 -2.61 -25.96
CA LEU A 106 2.53 -3.16 -25.86
C LEU A 106 1.54 -2.34 -26.70
N HIS A 107 1.64 -1.01 -26.73
CA HIS A 107 0.75 -0.13 -27.49
C HIS A 107 0.84 -0.39 -29.00
N GLN A 108 2.03 -0.71 -29.53
CA GLN A 108 2.17 -1.14 -30.93
C GLN A 108 1.51 -2.50 -31.23
N GLU A 109 1.51 -3.45 -30.29
CA GLU A 109 0.79 -4.72 -30.46
C GLU A 109 -0.73 -4.52 -30.31
N LEU A 110 -1.16 -3.72 -29.33
CA LEU A 110 -2.57 -3.41 -29.09
C LEU A 110 -3.21 -2.61 -30.24
N GLN A 111 -2.46 -1.73 -30.90
CA GLN A 111 -2.90 -1.04 -32.12
C GLN A 111 -3.04 -1.98 -33.32
N LYS A 112 -2.15 -2.96 -33.51
CA LYS A 112 -2.27 -3.94 -34.62
C LYS A 112 -3.53 -4.80 -34.53
N ILE A 113 -4.01 -5.07 -33.31
CA ILE A 113 -5.23 -5.85 -33.05
C ILE A 113 -6.50 -5.02 -33.28
N ARG A 114 -6.40 -3.68 -33.23
CA ARG A 114 -7.52 -2.72 -33.45
C ARG A 114 -8.18 -2.85 -34.82
N GLU A 115 -7.43 -3.33 -35.82
CA GLU A 115 -7.82 -3.25 -37.23
C GLU A 115 -8.51 -4.52 -37.77
N SER A 116 -8.49 -5.66 -37.06
CA SER A 116 -8.84 -6.95 -37.67
C SER A 116 -10.24 -7.53 -37.38
N HIS A 117 -10.99 -7.08 -36.35
CA HIS A 117 -12.14 -7.87 -35.84
C HIS A 117 -13.52 -7.20 -35.70
N GLY A 118 -13.71 -5.94 -36.11
CA GLY A 118 -15.04 -5.41 -36.50
C GLY A 118 -16.19 -5.35 -35.47
N LYS A 119 -16.11 -5.94 -34.27
CA LYS A 119 -17.07 -5.76 -33.16
C LYS A 119 -16.38 -5.97 -31.80
N TYR A 120 -16.54 -4.98 -30.91
CA TYR A 120 -16.02 -4.87 -29.52
C TYR A 120 -14.48 -4.96 -29.37
N TYR A 121 -13.84 -3.90 -28.85
CA TYR A 121 -12.38 -3.86 -28.63
C TYR A 121 -11.94 -4.65 -27.38
N SER A 122 -12.18 -5.96 -27.34
CA SER A 122 -11.53 -6.82 -26.35
C SER A 122 -10.04 -6.91 -26.67
N VAL A 123 -9.25 -6.09 -25.97
CA VAL A 123 -7.78 -6.08 -26.01
C VAL A 123 -7.27 -7.51 -25.82
N VAL A 124 -6.28 -7.90 -26.63
CA VAL A 124 -5.67 -9.24 -26.58
C VAL A 124 -4.30 -9.14 -25.89
N PRO A 125 -4.21 -9.23 -24.54
CA PRO A 125 -2.92 -9.27 -23.87
C PRO A 125 -2.17 -10.58 -24.12
N GLN A 126 -0.86 -10.41 -24.30
CA GLN A 126 0.09 -11.52 -24.30
C GLN A 126 0.49 -11.87 -22.86
N ILE A 127 0.32 -13.15 -22.49
CA ILE A 127 0.80 -13.74 -21.25
C ILE A 127 2.31 -13.94 -21.36
N ARG A 128 3.09 -13.37 -20.43
CA ARG A 128 4.56 -13.53 -20.43
C ARG A 128 4.99 -14.66 -19.50
N ILE A 129 5.89 -15.50 -20.02
CA ILE A 129 6.53 -16.63 -19.33
C ILE A 129 7.87 -16.16 -18.76
N GLY A 130 8.17 -16.52 -17.51
CA GLY A 130 9.43 -16.23 -16.82
C GLY A 130 10.60 -17.12 -17.25
N SER A 131 11.74 -16.99 -16.57
CA SER A 131 13.00 -17.69 -16.86
C SER A 131 12.97 -19.22 -16.75
N HIS A 132 11.83 -19.79 -16.35
CA HIS A 132 11.59 -21.22 -16.22
C HIS A 132 11.02 -21.86 -17.51
N SER A 133 11.08 -21.15 -18.65
CA SER A 133 10.47 -21.54 -19.93
C SER A 133 10.88 -22.93 -20.45
N GLY A 134 12.12 -23.37 -20.20
CA GLY A 134 12.62 -24.69 -20.61
C GLY A 134 12.01 -25.89 -19.86
N LEU A 135 11.27 -25.65 -18.78
CA LEU A 135 10.61 -26.71 -18.00
C LEU A 135 9.24 -27.09 -18.58
N PHE A 136 8.81 -26.39 -19.65
CA PHE A 136 7.57 -26.64 -20.38
C PHE A 136 7.74 -27.42 -21.70
N THR A 137 8.72 -28.32 -21.80
CA THR A 137 8.87 -29.21 -22.97
C THR A 137 8.29 -30.60 -22.70
N GLY A 138 7.14 -30.91 -23.31
CA GLY A 138 6.51 -32.25 -23.30
C GLY A 138 5.12 -32.29 -22.66
N ARG A 139 4.12 -32.77 -23.43
CA ARG A 139 2.69 -32.99 -23.07
C ARG A 139 2.36 -32.78 -21.58
N PHE A 140 2.00 -31.54 -21.21
CA PHE A 140 1.66 -31.20 -19.83
C PHE A 140 0.32 -31.81 -19.43
N CYS A 141 0.43 -32.83 -18.58
CA CYS A 141 -0.56 -33.29 -17.61
C CYS A 141 -1.90 -33.82 -18.12
N ALA A 142 -1.91 -35.03 -18.69
CA ALA A 142 -3.15 -35.80 -18.83
C ALA A 142 -3.57 -36.53 -17.53
N LEU A 143 -2.63 -36.90 -16.65
CA LEU A 143 -2.92 -37.79 -15.51
C LEU A 143 -3.73 -37.14 -14.36
N PRO A 144 -3.43 -35.91 -13.88
CA PRO A 144 -4.19 -35.30 -12.78
C PRO A 144 -5.63 -34.91 -13.14
N LEU A 145 -5.96 -34.82 -14.44
CA LEU A 145 -7.25 -34.29 -14.90
C LEU A 145 -8.33 -35.35 -15.04
N LYS A 146 -7.98 -36.59 -15.43
CA LYS A 146 -8.93 -37.70 -15.41
C LYS A 146 -9.42 -37.95 -13.98
N ASP A 147 -8.52 -37.86 -13.01
CA ASP A 147 -8.86 -37.91 -11.58
C ASP A 147 -9.72 -36.72 -11.14
N ASN A 148 -9.47 -35.51 -11.65
CA ASN A 148 -10.31 -34.34 -11.39
C ASN A 148 -11.73 -34.52 -11.96
N SER A 149 -11.86 -34.96 -13.22
CA SER A 149 -13.16 -35.26 -13.86
C SER A 149 -13.92 -36.31 -13.07
N SER A 150 -13.28 -37.42 -12.70
CA SER A 150 -13.91 -38.48 -11.89
C SER A 150 -14.38 -37.96 -10.51
N LYS A 151 -13.61 -37.06 -9.88
CA LYS A 151 -14.02 -36.43 -8.61
C LYS A 151 -15.21 -35.49 -8.79
N LEU A 152 -15.28 -34.74 -9.89
CA LEU A 152 -16.44 -33.90 -10.22
C LEU A 152 -17.68 -34.76 -10.48
N GLU A 153 -17.56 -35.83 -11.25
CA GLU A 153 -18.65 -36.77 -11.55
C GLU A 153 -19.22 -37.40 -10.27
N LYS A 154 -18.35 -37.85 -9.36
CA LYS A 154 -18.79 -38.36 -8.04
C LYS A 154 -19.53 -37.31 -7.21
N LYS A 155 -19.22 -36.02 -7.37
CA LYS A 155 -19.95 -34.92 -6.71
C LYS A 155 -21.28 -34.65 -7.40
N PHE A 156 -21.32 -34.62 -8.72
CA PHE A 156 -22.53 -34.41 -9.52
C PHE A 156 -23.54 -35.55 -9.32
N ALA A 157 -23.09 -36.80 -9.21
CA ALA A 157 -23.95 -37.94 -8.89
C ALA A 157 -24.63 -37.81 -7.51
N LYS A 158 -24.02 -37.07 -6.57
CA LYS A 158 -24.57 -36.81 -5.23
C LYS A 158 -25.41 -35.53 -5.15
N ASN A 159 -25.29 -34.63 -6.13
CA ASN A 159 -25.96 -33.34 -6.13
C ASN A 159 -26.31 -32.93 -7.57
N ALA A 160 -27.56 -33.23 -7.97
CA ALA A 160 -28.06 -32.96 -9.31
C ALA A 160 -28.15 -31.45 -9.61
N VAL A 161 -28.53 -30.63 -8.62
CA VAL A 161 -28.60 -29.17 -8.75
C VAL A 161 -27.22 -28.59 -9.07
N LEU A 162 -26.18 -29.07 -8.38
CA LEU A 162 -24.81 -28.66 -8.66
C LEU A 162 -24.39 -29.06 -10.09
N LYS A 163 -24.79 -30.25 -10.58
CA LYS A 163 -24.50 -30.67 -11.97
C LYS A 163 -25.12 -29.71 -12.96
N GLU A 164 -26.40 -29.39 -12.79
CA GLU A 164 -27.16 -28.51 -13.68
C GLU A 164 -26.58 -27.09 -13.71
N GLU A 165 -26.34 -26.49 -12.54
CA GLU A 165 -25.72 -25.15 -12.44
C GLU A 165 -24.31 -25.13 -13.08
N TYR A 166 -23.53 -26.21 -12.94
CA TYR A 166 -22.19 -26.31 -13.50
C TYR A 166 -22.21 -26.45 -15.02
N SER A 167 -23.07 -27.31 -15.54
CA SER A 167 -23.26 -27.48 -16.98
C SER A 167 -23.76 -26.17 -17.62
N ALA A 168 -24.71 -25.49 -16.98
CA ALA A 168 -25.19 -24.19 -17.43
C ALA A 168 -24.06 -23.15 -17.46
N PHE A 169 -23.18 -23.12 -16.46
CA PHE A 169 -22.01 -22.23 -16.44
C PHE A 169 -21.06 -22.51 -17.61
N ILE A 170 -20.74 -23.78 -17.86
CA ILE A 170 -19.82 -24.14 -18.95
C ILE A 170 -20.45 -23.85 -20.31
N GLN A 171 -21.74 -24.10 -20.48
CA GLN A 171 -22.48 -23.77 -21.70
C GLN A 171 -22.49 -22.25 -21.94
N GLU A 172 -22.71 -21.44 -20.90
CA GLU A 172 -22.62 -19.97 -21.00
C GLU A 172 -21.24 -19.49 -21.48
N TYR A 173 -20.16 -20.19 -21.11
CA TYR A 173 -18.81 -19.89 -21.61
C TYR A 173 -18.66 -20.18 -23.11
N ILE A 174 -19.30 -21.25 -23.60
CA ILE A 174 -19.29 -21.63 -25.02
C ILE A 174 -20.14 -20.64 -25.82
N ASP A 175 -21.38 -20.38 -25.38
CA ASP A 175 -22.34 -19.53 -26.07
C ASP A 175 -21.84 -18.09 -26.22
N LEU A 176 -21.12 -17.60 -25.22
CA LEU A 176 -20.50 -16.27 -25.25
C LEU A 176 -19.14 -16.24 -25.96
N GLY A 177 -18.69 -17.37 -26.52
CA GLY A 177 -17.41 -17.47 -27.23
C GLY A 177 -16.17 -17.36 -26.33
N HIS A 178 -16.33 -17.37 -25.00
CA HIS A 178 -15.21 -17.32 -24.05
C HIS A 178 -14.45 -18.65 -23.96
N MET A 179 -14.99 -19.71 -24.54
CA MET A 179 -14.39 -21.02 -24.64
C MET A 179 -14.72 -21.65 -26.00
N SER A 180 -13.78 -22.43 -26.56
CA SER A 180 -14.02 -23.18 -27.79
C SER A 180 -13.63 -24.64 -27.63
N LYS A 181 -14.44 -25.53 -28.19
CA LYS A 181 -14.09 -26.94 -28.36
C LYS A 181 -12.91 -27.06 -29.33
N ILE A 182 -11.99 -27.99 -29.06
CA ILE A 182 -10.85 -28.26 -29.91
C ILE A 182 -10.74 -29.76 -30.19
N GLU A 183 -10.28 -30.11 -31.39
CA GLU A 183 -9.88 -31.47 -31.74
C GLU A 183 -8.39 -31.64 -31.43
N ILE A 184 -8.00 -32.79 -30.86
CA ILE A 184 -6.59 -33.07 -30.61
C ILE A 184 -5.95 -33.47 -31.95
N GLN A 185 -5.27 -32.53 -32.59
CA GLN A 185 -4.35 -32.87 -33.67
C GLN A 185 -3.03 -33.34 -33.05
N ASN A 186 -2.44 -34.40 -33.61
CA ASN A 186 -1.20 -35.03 -33.13
C ASN A 186 0.06 -34.16 -33.33
N ASP A 187 -0.12 -32.87 -33.61
CA ASP A 187 0.96 -31.98 -33.95
C ASP A 187 1.69 -31.47 -32.71
N SER A 188 2.99 -31.36 -32.87
CA SER A 188 4.03 -30.99 -31.93
C SER A 188 3.90 -29.54 -31.44
N LEU A 189 2.82 -29.19 -30.77
CA LEU A 189 2.68 -27.89 -30.12
C LEU A 189 3.40 -27.89 -28.78
N ASN A 190 4.55 -27.22 -28.73
CA ASN A 190 5.21 -26.83 -27.48
C ASN A 190 4.29 -25.84 -26.72
N ASN A 191 4.20 -25.97 -25.38
CA ASN A 191 3.45 -25.07 -24.48
C ASN A 191 1.92 -25.25 -24.38
N ILE A 192 1.45 -26.49 -24.21
CA ILE A 192 0.06 -26.76 -23.79
C ILE A 192 -0.01 -26.82 -22.27
N CYS A 193 -1.09 -26.33 -21.64
CA CYS A 193 -1.40 -26.57 -20.24
C CYS A 193 -2.90 -26.77 -20.03
N TYR A 194 -3.26 -27.79 -19.27
CA TYR A 194 -4.64 -28.06 -18.87
C TYR A 194 -4.86 -27.69 -17.40
N LEU A 195 -5.93 -26.93 -17.16
CA LEU A 195 -6.31 -26.44 -15.85
C LEU A 195 -7.40 -27.34 -15.24
N PRO A 196 -7.15 -27.94 -14.07
CA PRO A 196 -8.22 -28.53 -13.27
C PRO A 196 -9.26 -27.48 -12.92
N HIS A 197 -10.51 -27.87 -12.75
CA HIS A 197 -11.56 -26.93 -12.36
C HIS A 197 -12.48 -27.49 -11.27
N HIS A 198 -13.13 -26.58 -10.55
CA HIS A 198 -14.07 -26.93 -9.49
C HIS A 198 -15.07 -25.80 -9.24
N GLY A 199 -16.22 -26.16 -8.67
CA GLY A 199 -17.31 -25.23 -8.41
C GLY A 199 -17.20 -24.65 -7.00
N VAL A 200 -17.39 -23.34 -6.89
CA VAL A 200 -17.49 -22.62 -5.63
C VAL A 200 -18.86 -21.96 -5.56
N ILE A 201 -19.63 -22.30 -4.53
CA ILE A 201 -20.95 -21.72 -4.29
C ILE A 201 -20.78 -20.46 -3.42
N ASN A 202 -21.29 -19.34 -3.90
CA ASN A 202 -21.41 -18.10 -3.16
C ASN A 202 -22.89 -17.80 -2.91
N GLU A 203 -23.39 -18.24 -1.76
CA GLU A 203 -24.79 -18.07 -1.35
C GLU A 203 -25.24 -16.60 -1.24
N GLY A 204 -24.29 -15.66 -1.10
CA GLY A 204 -24.57 -14.22 -1.06
C GLY A 204 -24.49 -13.51 -2.41
N SER A 205 -24.39 -14.25 -3.53
CA SER A 205 -24.40 -13.69 -4.88
C SER A 205 -25.83 -13.51 -5.37
N THR A 206 -26.20 -12.30 -5.79
CA THR A 206 -27.54 -12.00 -6.31
C THR A 206 -27.75 -12.51 -7.74
N THR A 207 -26.69 -12.72 -8.53
CA THR A 207 -26.80 -13.06 -9.96
C THR A 207 -26.53 -14.54 -10.27
N THR A 208 -25.48 -15.12 -9.68
CA THR A 208 -25.09 -16.53 -9.94
C THR A 208 -24.51 -17.13 -8.68
N LYS A 209 -25.17 -18.16 -8.16
CA LYS A 209 -24.76 -18.85 -6.93
C LYS A 209 -23.50 -19.69 -7.15
N LEU A 210 -23.32 -20.27 -8.33
CA LEU A 210 -22.13 -21.05 -8.69
C LEU A 210 -21.11 -20.23 -9.51
N ARG A 211 -19.82 -20.36 -9.16
CA ARG A 211 -18.69 -19.94 -10.01
C ARG A 211 -17.75 -21.12 -10.22
N VAL A 212 -17.34 -21.37 -11.45
CA VAL A 212 -16.32 -22.40 -11.74
C VAL A 212 -14.93 -21.78 -11.70
N VAL A 213 -14.05 -22.29 -10.84
CA VAL A 213 -12.67 -21.84 -10.72
C VAL A 213 -11.77 -22.76 -11.53
N PHE A 214 -10.98 -22.18 -12.44
CA PHE A 214 -9.92 -22.86 -13.19
C PHE A 214 -8.60 -22.69 -12.44
N ASP A 215 -8.02 -23.79 -11.97
CA ASP A 215 -6.90 -23.77 -11.04
C ASP A 215 -5.53 -23.76 -11.74
N ALA A 216 -5.00 -22.56 -11.95
CA ALA A 216 -3.65 -22.33 -12.47
C ALA A 216 -2.52 -22.53 -11.43
N SER A 217 -2.86 -22.83 -10.17
CA SER A 217 -1.89 -23.11 -9.10
C SER A 217 -1.70 -24.62 -8.86
N SER A 218 -2.50 -25.46 -9.53
CA SER A 218 -2.32 -26.90 -9.52
C SER A 218 -0.97 -27.29 -10.11
N LYS A 219 -0.20 -28.06 -9.34
CA LYS A 219 1.13 -28.51 -9.77
C LYS A 219 1.02 -29.56 -10.87
N THR A 220 1.88 -29.42 -11.87
CA THR A 220 2.00 -30.39 -12.95
C THR A 220 2.98 -31.51 -12.59
N SER A 221 3.17 -32.47 -13.50
CA SER A 221 4.18 -33.54 -13.38
C SER A 221 5.62 -33.02 -13.24
N SER A 222 5.89 -31.77 -13.65
CA SER A 222 7.18 -31.10 -13.41
C SER A 222 7.28 -30.44 -12.03
N ASN A 223 6.26 -30.57 -11.16
CA ASN A 223 6.15 -29.94 -9.83
C ASN A 223 6.01 -28.41 -9.85
N PHE A 224 5.91 -27.80 -11.04
CA PHE A 224 5.57 -26.39 -11.25
C PHE A 224 4.10 -26.25 -11.65
N SER A 225 3.45 -25.20 -11.18
CA SER A 225 2.13 -24.77 -11.64
C SER A 225 2.28 -23.76 -12.79
N LEU A 226 1.18 -23.47 -13.49
CA LEU A 226 1.17 -22.40 -14.49
C LEU A 226 1.55 -21.07 -13.84
N ASN A 227 0.99 -20.77 -12.67
CA ASN A 227 1.26 -19.54 -11.93
C ASN A 227 2.73 -19.37 -11.49
N ASP A 228 3.49 -20.45 -11.29
CA ASP A 228 4.91 -20.36 -10.94
C ASP A 228 5.77 -19.83 -12.11
N VAL A 229 5.24 -19.92 -13.33
CA VAL A 229 5.98 -19.59 -14.55
C VAL A 229 5.42 -18.35 -15.25
N LEU A 230 4.18 -17.97 -14.98
CA LEU A 230 3.63 -16.72 -15.46
C LEU A 230 4.17 -15.51 -14.69
N MET A 231 4.41 -14.41 -15.41
CA MET A 231 4.74 -13.14 -14.78
C MET A 231 3.50 -12.48 -14.18
N VAL A 232 3.54 -12.11 -12.90
CA VAL A 232 2.40 -11.47 -12.19
C VAL A 232 2.07 -10.08 -12.74
N GLY A 233 3.09 -9.31 -13.14
CA GLY A 233 2.93 -7.88 -13.45
C GLY A 233 2.87 -7.00 -12.19
N PRO A 234 3.19 -5.69 -12.31
CA PRO A 234 3.13 -4.75 -11.19
C PRO A 234 1.69 -4.35 -10.84
N CYS A 235 1.46 -3.85 -9.63
CA CYS A 235 0.21 -3.17 -9.28
C CYS A 235 0.19 -1.78 -9.94
N ILE A 236 -0.81 -1.50 -10.77
CA ILE A 236 -0.94 -0.25 -11.57
C ILE A 236 -2.19 0.55 -11.27
N GLN A 237 -3.01 0.08 -10.32
CA GLN A 237 -4.21 0.73 -9.86
C GLN A 237 -3.95 1.32 -8.46
N ASP A 238 -4.66 2.39 -8.13
CA ASP A 238 -4.72 2.95 -6.78
C ASP A 238 -5.22 1.93 -5.76
N ASP A 239 -4.66 1.97 -4.55
CA ASP A 239 -5.10 1.04 -3.52
C ASP A 239 -6.53 1.35 -3.05
N LEU A 240 -7.16 0.35 -2.44
CA LEU A 240 -8.52 0.47 -1.94
C LEU A 240 -8.70 1.64 -0.96
N PHE A 241 -7.67 1.94 -0.17
CA PHE A 241 -7.76 3.02 0.82
C PHE A 241 -7.94 4.36 0.10
N ASP A 242 -7.17 4.61 -0.96
CA ASP A 242 -7.24 5.85 -1.73
C ASP A 242 -8.61 6.06 -2.38
N ILE A 243 -9.16 5.00 -2.99
CA ILE A 243 -10.49 5.04 -3.62
C ILE A 243 -11.57 5.31 -2.58
N LEU A 244 -11.50 4.68 -1.41
CA LEU A 244 -12.47 4.91 -0.33
C LEU A 244 -12.38 6.31 0.26
N ILE A 245 -11.21 6.93 0.27
CA ILE A 245 -11.04 8.33 0.70
C ILE A 245 -11.76 9.25 -0.31
N ARG A 246 -11.55 9.07 -1.62
CA ARG A 246 -12.23 9.86 -2.66
C ARG A 246 -13.74 9.62 -2.70
N PHE A 247 -14.15 8.37 -2.52
CA PHE A 247 -15.55 7.98 -2.41
C PHE A 247 -16.30 8.76 -1.34
N ARG A 248 -15.61 9.27 -0.31
CA ARG A 248 -16.21 10.03 0.79
C ARG A 248 -16.27 11.53 0.57
N GLN A 249 -15.70 12.08 -0.49
CA GLN A 249 -15.49 13.53 -0.62
C GLN A 249 -16.79 14.31 -0.86
N HIS A 250 -17.55 13.97 -1.91
CA HIS A 250 -18.67 14.80 -2.39
C HIS A 250 -20.03 14.20 -2.01
N SER A 251 -21.12 14.91 -2.25
CA SER A 251 -22.48 14.55 -1.80
C SER A 251 -23.17 13.49 -2.68
N VAL A 252 -22.97 13.53 -4.01
CA VAL A 252 -23.64 12.62 -4.95
C VAL A 252 -22.74 11.44 -5.26
N VAL A 253 -23.27 10.22 -5.17
CA VAL A 253 -22.52 8.98 -5.41
C VAL A 253 -22.96 8.33 -6.71
N LEU A 254 -21.98 7.73 -7.40
CA LEU A 254 -22.23 6.84 -8.52
C LEU A 254 -21.39 5.57 -8.35
N THR A 255 -22.03 4.41 -8.41
CA THR A 255 -21.35 3.11 -8.41
C THR A 255 -21.85 2.23 -9.54
N ALA A 256 -20.97 1.43 -10.14
CA ALA A 256 -21.30 0.42 -11.15
C ALA A 256 -20.26 -0.70 -11.19
N ASP A 257 -20.60 -1.82 -11.81
CA ASP A 257 -19.68 -2.94 -12.02
C ASP A 257 -19.41 -3.11 -13.52
N ILE A 258 -18.19 -3.45 -13.90
CA ILE A 258 -17.89 -3.97 -15.24
C ILE A 258 -18.45 -5.38 -15.35
N THR A 259 -19.25 -5.61 -16.38
CA THR A 259 -19.82 -6.92 -16.65
C THR A 259 -18.71 -7.92 -16.95
N LYS A 260 -18.52 -8.92 -16.08
CA LYS A 260 -17.60 -10.06 -16.32
C LYS A 260 -16.19 -9.60 -16.73
N MET A 261 -15.61 -8.58 -16.07
CA MET A 261 -14.37 -7.88 -16.48
C MET A 261 -13.28 -8.76 -17.11
N TYR A 262 -12.85 -9.85 -16.44
CA TYR A 262 -11.81 -10.73 -16.98
C TYR A 262 -12.21 -11.38 -18.31
N ARG A 263 -13.49 -11.76 -18.46
CA ARG A 263 -14.02 -12.38 -19.68
C ARG A 263 -14.17 -11.37 -20.83
N GLN A 264 -14.06 -10.06 -20.56
CA GLN A 264 -14.02 -9.03 -21.61
C GLN A 264 -12.66 -8.90 -22.28
N VAL A 265 -11.64 -9.62 -21.80
CA VAL A 265 -10.27 -9.55 -22.29
C VAL A 265 -9.93 -10.87 -22.97
N ASN A 266 -9.57 -10.82 -24.25
CA ASN A 266 -9.21 -12.02 -25.01
C ASN A 266 -7.75 -12.42 -24.72
N VAL A 267 -7.43 -13.70 -24.69
CA VAL A 267 -6.04 -14.16 -24.66
C VAL A 267 -5.54 -14.32 -26.09
N ASP A 268 -4.26 -13.98 -26.30
CA ASP A 268 -3.57 -14.17 -27.58
C ASP A 268 -3.79 -15.58 -28.12
N VAL A 269 -4.16 -15.68 -29.39
CA VAL A 269 -4.53 -16.95 -30.02
C VAL A 269 -3.40 -17.99 -29.90
N GLN A 270 -2.14 -17.55 -29.96
CA GLN A 270 -0.96 -18.41 -29.84
C GLN A 270 -0.75 -18.95 -28.41
N GLN A 271 -1.44 -18.38 -27.42
CA GLN A 271 -1.25 -18.67 -26.00
C GLN A 271 -2.49 -19.25 -25.32
N ARG A 272 -3.63 -19.33 -26.01
CA ARG A 272 -4.86 -19.96 -25.48
C ARG A 272 -4.65 -21.41 -25.06
N ASP A 273 -3.66 -22.08 -25.65
CA ASP A 273 -3.29 -23.45 -25.31
C ASP A 273 -2.64 -23.60 -23.94
N LEU A 274 -2.23 -22.50 -23.30
CA LEU A 274 -1.82 -22.47 -21.89
C LEU A 274 -3.01 -22.56 -20.92
N GLN A 275 -4.25 -22.48 -21.41
CA GLN A 275 -5.46 -22.49 -20.59
C GLN A 275 -6.54 -23.41 -21.18
N ARG A 276 -6.19 -24.69 -21.35
CA ARG A 276 -7.14 -25.74 -21.75
C ARG A 276 -7.86 -26.35 -20.56
N ILE A 277 -9.03 -26.94 -20.79
CA ILE A 277 -9.76 -27.75 -19.79
C ILE A 277 -10.30 -29.02 -20.43
N LEU A 278 -10.69 -29.97 -19.59
CA LEU A 278 -11.39 -31.19 -20.00
C LEU A 278 -12.80 -31.18 -19.42
N TRP A 279 -13.81 -31.30 -20.27
CA TRP A 279 -15.20 -31.24 -19.83
C TRP A 279 -16.07 -32.23 -20.61
N ARG A 280 -17.08 -32.78 -19.93
CA ARG A 280 -18.21 -33.50 -20.52
C ARG A 280 -19.44 -33.29 -19.64
N ALA A 281 -20.59 -33.10 -20.25
CA ALA A 281 -21.84 -32.91 -19.52
C ALA A 281 -22.33 -34.24 -18.90
N ASP A 282 -22.12 -35.36 -19.59
CA ASP A 282 -22.55 -36.68 -19.18
C ASP A 282 -21.37 -37.63 -19.00
N SER A 283 -21.44 -38.45 -17.94
CA SER A 283 -20.37 -39.40 -17.57
C SER A 283 -20.14 -40.49 -18.60
N ASP A 284 -21.13 -40.74 -19.47
CA ASP A 284 -21.07 -41.77 -20.50
C ASP A 284 -20.58 -41.20 -21.83
N SER A 285 -20.48 -39.87 -21.95
CA SER A 285 -19.91 -39.20 -23.13
C SER A 285 -18.39 -39.21 -23.10
N GLU A 286 -17.77 -39.11 -24.28
CA GLU A 286 -16.32 -38.93 -24.35
C GLU A 286 -15.90 -37.60 -23.69
N LEU A 287 -14.72 -37.59 -23.08
CA LEU A 287 -14.17 -36.40 -22.46
C LEU A 287 -13.69 -35.45 -23.56
N GLU A 288 -14.23 -34.24 -23.60
CA GLU A 288 -13.94 -33.28 -24.66
C GLU A 288 -12.91 -32.24 -24.21
N HIS A 289 -12.20 -31.70 -25.20
CA HIS A 289 -11.14 -30.73 -25.00
C HIS A 289 -11.62 -29.35 -25.34
N TYR A 290 -11.34 -28.40 -24.44
CA TYR A 290 -11.71 -27.01 -24.62
C TYR A 290 -10.52 -26.11 -24.37
N ARG A 291 -10.45 -24.99 -25.10
CA ARG A 291 -9.54 -23.88 -24.84
C ARG A 291 -10.33 -22.69 -24.30
N LEU A 292 -9.85 -22.08 -23.22
CA LEU A 292 -10.38 -20.80 -22.78
C LEU A 292 -9.84 -19.70 -23.72
N ASN A 293 -10.74 -18.87 -24.24
CA ASN A 293 -10.39 -17.80 -25.19
C ASN A 293 -10.12 -16.47 -24.49
N THR A 294 -10.68 -16.27 -23.30
CA THR A 294 -10.59 -15.02 -22.53
C THR A 294 -9.65 -15.16 -21.34
N LEU A 295 -9.32 -14.05 -20.71
CA LEU A 295 -8.46 -14.01 -19.53
C LEU A 295 -9.12 -14.76 -18.37
N THR A 296 -8.39 -15.73 -17.83
CA THR A 296 -8.88 -16.60 -16.76
C THR A 296 -8.49 -16.04 -15.40
N TYR A 297 -9.47 -15.72 -14.56
CA TYR A 297 -9.21 -15.32 -13.18
C TYR A 297 -8.54 -16.46 -12.41
N GLY A 298 -7.64 -16.12 -11.48
CA GLY A 298 -6.82 -17.10 -10.75
C GLY A 298 -5.48 -17.40 -11.43
N THR A 299 -5.27 -16.95 -12.68
CA THR A 299 -3.93 -16.88 -13.25
C THR A 299 -3.15 -15.69 -12.67
N ALA A 300 -1.85 -15.87 -12.45
CA ALA A 300 -0.98 -14.86 -11.85
C ALA A 300 -1.04 -13.46 -12.52
N PRO A 301 -1.05 -13.34 -13.86
CA PRO A 301 -1.13 -12.03 -14.54
C PRO A 301 -2.55 -11.45 -14.62
N ALA A 302 -3.60 -12.19 -14.29
CA ALA A 302 -4.99 -11.81 -14.64
C ALA A 302 -5.37 -10.41 -14.16
N ALA A 303 -5.10 -10.11 -12.88
CA ALA A 303 -5.44 -8.82 -12.30
C ALA A 303 -4.71 -7.67 -13.00
N PHE A 304 -3.40 -7.83 -13.25
CA PHE A 304 -2.61 -6.83 -13.96
C PHE A 304 -3.12 -6.62 -15.39
N LEU A 305 -3.34 -7.70 -16.14
CA LEU A 305 -3.74 -7.62 -17.55
C LEU A 305 -5.13 -6.97 -17.71
N ALA A 306 -6.11 -7.37 -16.89
CA ALA A 306 -7.45 -6.77 -16.94
C ALA A 306 -7.42 -5.27 -16.60
N THR A 307 -6.71 -4.90 -15.53
CA THR A 307 -6.55 -3.50 -15.11
C THR A 307 -5.78 -2.70 -16.17
N ARG A 308 -4.77 -3.30 -16.80
CA ARG A 308 -3.96 -2.63 -17.82
C ARG A 308 -4.76 -2.32 -19.07
N CYS A 309 -5.75 -3.14 -19.41
CA CYS A 309 -6.70 -2.87 -20.48
C CYS A 309 -7.54 -1.62 -20.16
N LEU A 310 -8.09 -1.50 -18.94
CA LEU A 310 -8.78 -0.28 -18.51
C LEU A 310 -7.88 0.95 -18.55
N VAL A 311 -6.64 0.84 -18.07
CA VAL A 311 -5.67 1.92 -18.16
C VAL A 311 -5.36 2.28 -19.62
N GLN A 312 -5.30 1.31 -20.53
CA GLN A 312 -5.10 1.59 -21.95
C GLN A 312 -6.28 2.38 -22.52
N ILE A 313 -7.51 1.98 -22.22
CA ILE A 313 -8.71 2.68 -22.66
C ILE A 313 -8.68 4.13 -22.17
N ALA A 314 -8.29 4.36 -20.91
CA ALA A 314 -8.15 5.70 -20.36
C ALA A 314 -7.12 6.55 -21.12
N LEU A 315 -5.98 5.97 -21.52
CA LEU A 315 -4.97 6.68 -22.32
C LEU A 315 -5.48 6.98 -23.73
N ASP A 316 -6.18 6.02 -24.36
CA ASP A 316 -6.69 6.16 -25.73
C ASP A 316 -7.76 7.26 -25.85
N ILE A 317 -8.48 7.57 -24.77
CA ILE A 317 -9.48 8.64 -24.75
C ILE A 317 -8.98 9.95 -24.12
N GLU A 318 -7.76 10.01 -23.57
CA GLU A 318 -7.27 11.12 -22.74
C GLU A 318 -7.35 12.47 -23.46
N ASP A 319 -6.96 12.52 -24.74
CA ASP A 319 -6.98 13.75 -25.53
C ASP A 319 -8.41 14.28 -25.81
N ARG A 320 -9.40 13.37 -25.89
CA ARG A 320 -10.80 13.71 -26.21
C ARG A 320 -11.65 13.92 -24.95
N LEU A 321 -11.42 13.12 -23.93
CA LEU A 321 -12.20 13.02 -22.70
C LEU A 321 -11.28 12.92 -21.47
N PRO A 322 -10.51 14.00 -21.15
CA PRO A 322 -9.50 13.97 -20.10
C PRO A 322 -10.08 13.66 -18.71
N GLU A 323 -11.30 14.15 -18.43
CA GLU A 323 -12.00 13.90 -17.17
C GLU A 323 -12.37 12.41 -17.01
N ILE A 324 -12.97 11.81 -18.04
CA ILE A 324 -13.34 10.39 -18.03
C ILE A 324 -12.09 9.51 -17.97
N SER A 325 -11.01 9.89 -18.66
CA SER A 325 -9.71 9.23 -18.55
C SER A 325 -9.18 9.24 -17.10
N LYS A 326 -9.29 10.38 -16.41
CA LYS A 326 -8.91 10.47 -14.99
C LYS A 326 -9.79 9.54 -14.13
N ILE A 327 -11.10 9.51 -14.37
CA ILE A 327 -12.04 8.66 -13.63
C ILE A 327 -11.72 7.18 -13.84
N ILE A 328 -11.50 6.73 -15.08
CA ILE A 328 -11.15 5.33 -15.37
C ILE A 328 -9.85 4.91 -14.66
N ARG A 329 -8.85 5.80 -14.59
CA ARG A 329 -7.58 5.50 -13.92
C ARG A 329 -7.66 5.47 -12.40
N LYS A 330 -8.49 6.33 -11.79
CA LYS A 330 -8.47 6.57 -10.34
C LYS A 330 -9.67 6.00 -9.57
N GLN A 331 -10.80 5.73 -10.23
CA GLN A 331 -12.07 5.41 -9.55
C GLN A 331 -12.53 3.96 -9.75
N PHE A 332 -11.73 3.13 -10.44
CA PHE A 332 -11.95 1.69 -10.50
C PHE A 332 -11.14 0.95 -9.45
N TYR A 333 -11.80 0.06 -8.72
CA TYR A 333 -11.15 -1.01 -7.99
C TYR A 333 -11.49 -2.34 -8.65
N VAL A 334 -10.57 -2.87 -9.45
CA VAL A 334 -10.84 -4.04 -10.30
C VAL A 334 -12.06 -3.76 -11.19
N ASP A 335 -13.18 -4.44 -10.99
CA ASP A 335 -14.42 -4.30 -11.77
C ASP A 335 -15.37 -3.23 -11.23
N ASP A 336 -15.17 -2.74 -10.01
CA ASP A 336 -16.08 -1.80 -9.35
C ASP A 336 -15.68 -0.35 -9.66
N LEU A 337 -16.55 0.40 -10.35
CA LEU A 337 -16.50 1.85 -10.49
C LEU A 337 -17.16 2.50 -9.29
N ILE A 338 -16.43 3.33 -8.53
CA ILE A 338 -16.98 4.03 -7.38
C ILE A 338 -16.43 5.45 -7.32
N LEU A 339 -17.33 6.42 -7.38
CA LEU A 339 -16.97 7.83 -7.28
C LEU A 339 -18.03 8.63 -6.52
N SER A 340 -17.63 9.81 -6.08
CA SER A 340 -18.55 10.84 -5.61
C SER A 340 -18.28 12.15 -6.35
N VAL A 341 -19.34 12.92 -6.62
CA VAL A 341 -19.30 14.20 -7.37
C VAL A 341 -20.23 15.23 -6.72
N GLU A 342 -20.09 16.49 -7.12
CA GLU A 342 -20.75 17.64 -6.49
C GLU A 342 -22.25 17.72 -6.77
N SER A 343 -22.70 17.28 -7.94
CA SER A 343 -24.09 17.44 -8.39
C SER A 343 -24.66 16.24 -9.13
N VAL A 344 -25.99 16.18 -9.15
CA VAL A 344 -26.76 15.12 -9.84
C VAL A 344 -26.53 15.20 -11.34
N GLU A 345 -26.51 16.41 -11.90
CA GLU A 345 -26.29 16.66 -13.32
C GLU A 345 -24.93 16.11 -13.76
N LYS A 346 -23.89 16.38 -12.96
CA LYS A 346 -22.53 15.92 -13.24
C LYS A 346 -22.44 14.40 -13.16
N ALA A 347 -23.10 13.79 -12.18
CA ALA A 347 -23.17 12.33 -12.06
C ALA A 347 -23.82 11.69 -13.29
N ILE A 348 -24.93 12.25 -13.79
CA ILE A 348 -25.63 11.75 -14.99
C ILE A 348 -24.75 11.89 -16.24
N GLU A 349 -24.08 13.04 -16.41
CA GLU A 349 -23.16 13.29 -17.53
C GLU A 349 -22.02 12.27 -17.55
N ILE A 350 -21.33 12.09 -16.42
CA ILE A 350 -20.24 11.13 -16.28
C ILE A 350 -20.73 9.72 -16.55
N ALA A 351 -21.87 9.32 -15.96
CA ALA A 351 -22.42 7.98 -16.12
C ALA A 351 -22.70 7.64 -17.59
N LYS A 352 -23.31 8.56 -18.34
CA LYS A 352 -23.57 8.41 -19.78
C LYS A 352 -22.28 8.26 -20.56
N CYS A 353 -21.35 9.19 -20.36
CA CYS A 353 -20.11 9.23 -21.12
C CYS A 353 -19.23 8.00 -20.86
N ILE A 354 -19.05 7.62 -19.59
CA ILE A 354 -18.21 6.46 -19.23
C ILE A 354 -18.83 5.14 -19.69
N TYR A 355 -20.16 5.01 -19.63
CA TYR A 355 -20.85 3.84 -20.17
C TYR A 355 -20.65 3.71 -21.68
N GLU A 356 -20.88 4.79 -22.42
CA GLU A 356 -20.75 4.79 -23.88
C GLU A 356 -19.32 4.46 -24.30
N GLU A 357 -18.33 5.08 -23.66
CA GLU A 357 -16.93 4.84 -23.96
C GLU A 357 -16.53 3.41 -23.61
N LEU A 358 -16.70 2.96 -22.36
CA LEU A 358 -16.29 1.60 -21.98
C LEU A 358 -17.04 0.52 -22.79
N SER A 359 -18.30 0.75 -23.16
CA SER A 359 -19.07 -0.17 -24.00
C SER A 359 -18.49 -0.32 -25.40
N LYS A 360 -17.98 0.76 -26.01
CA LYS A 360 -17.24 0.68 -27.30
C LYS A 360 -16.05 -0.27 -27.17
N TYR A 361 -15.37 -0.21 -26.03
CA TYR A 361 -14.22 -1.07 -25.74
C TYR A 361 -14.55 -2.47 -25.22
N GLY A 362 -15.84 -2.87 -25.17
CA GLY A 362 -16.23 -4.19 -24.67
C GLY A 362 -16.21 -4.32 -23.15
N PHE A 363 -16.19 -3.21 -22.40
CA PHE A 363 -16.28 -3.17 -20.94
C PHE A 363 -17.64 -2.59 -20.47
N PRO A 364 -18.79 -3.17 -20.84
CA PRO A 364 -20.09 -2.59 -20.50
C PRO A 364 -20.31 -2.58 -18.98
N LEU A 365 -20.71 -1.43 -18.47
CA LEU A 365 -21.07 -1.24 -17.07
C LEU A 365 -22.50 -1.69 -16.80
N ARG A 366 -22.73 -2.23 -15.60
CA ARG A 366 -24.02 -2.70 -15.09
C ARG A 366 -24.17 -2.37 -13.60
N LYS A 367 -25.33 -2.68 -13.01
CA LYS A 367 -25.58 -2.54 -11.56
C LYS A 367 -25.33 -1.13 -11.03
N TRP A 368 -25.80 -0.15 -11.80
CA TRP A 368 -25.76 1.26 -11.41
C TRP A 368 -26.51 1.47 -10.09
N SER A 369 -25.89 2.22 -9.17
CA SER A 369 -26.48 2.63 -7.89
C SER A 369 -26.03 4.04 -7.53
N SER A 370 -26.90 4.79 -6.86
CA SER A 370 -26.67 6.16 -6.41
C SER A 370 -27.49 6.44 -5.14
N ASN A 371 -27.07 7.42 -4.32
CA ASN A 371 -27.88 7.95 -3.22
C ASN A 371 -28.97 8.93 -3.69
N TYR A 372 -28.93 9.37 -4.95
CA TYR A 372 -29.96 10.20 -5.55
C TYR A 372 -30.69 9.42 -6.64
N ARG A 373 -32.02 9.37 -6.53
CA ARG A 373 -32.86 8.60 -7.46
C ARG A 373 -32.84 9.21 -8.87
N GLU A 374 -32.76 10.54 -8.91
CA GLU A 374 -32.67 11.37 -10.11
C GLU A 374 -31.49 10.97 -11.00
N VAL A 375 -30.36 10.55 -10.40
CA VAL A 375 -29.19 10.08 -11.14
C VAL A 375 -29.54 8.81 -11.93
N LEU A 376 -30.25 7.87 -11.31
CA LEU A 376 -30.63 6.61 -11.93
C LEU A 376 -31.71 6.79 -13.00
N ASP A 377 -32.68 7.67 -12.73
CA ASP A 377 -33.77 7.95 -13.66
C ASP A 377 -33.28 8.77 -14.88
N GLY A 378 -32.18 9.51 -14.74
CA GLY A 378 -31.53 10.25 -15.83
C GLY A 378 -30.68 9.41 -16.77
N LEU A 379 -30.48 8.11 -16.50
CA LEU A 379 -29.69 7.22 -17.35
C LEU A 379 -30.52 6.73 -18.55
N PRO A 380 -29.99 6.77 -19.79
CA PRO A 380 -30.73 6.47 -21.01
C PRO A 380 -30.83 4.97 -21.31
N PHE A 381 -30.29 4.12 -20.44
CA PHE A 381 -30.22 2.69 -20.64
C PHE A 381 -31.63 2.11 -20.39
N GLU A 382 -32.09 1.17 -21.24
CA GLU A 382 -33.38 0.53 -21.02
C GLU A 382 -33.35 -0.24 -19.69
N LYS A 383 -34.46 -0.17 -18.93
CA LYS A 383 -34.78 -1.05 -17.78
C LYS A 383 -34.88 -2.54 -18.14
N ALA A 384 -34.25 -2.97 -19.23
CA ALA A 384 -34.37 -4.30 -19.80
C ALA A 384 -33.74 -5.35 -18.87
N ASP A 385 -34.52 -6.41 -18.64
CA ASP A 385 -34.42 -7.49 -17.65
C ASP A 385 -33.11 -8.32 -17.63
N ASN A 386 -32.03 -7.89 -18.28
CA ASN A 386 -30.71 -8.55 -18.23
C ASN A 386 -29.52 -7.60 -17.97
N MET A 387 -29.74 -6.29 -17.83
CA MET A 387 -28.69 -5.31 -17.50
C MET A 387 -28.58 -4.97 -16.01
N GLY A 388 -29.41 -5.62 -15.17
CA GLY A 388 -29.30 -5.60 -13.72
C GLY A 388 -29.26 -4.20 -13.14
N TYR A 389 -30.38 -3.48 -13.18
CA TYR A 389 -30.56 -2.37 -12.25
C TYR A 389 -30.60 -2.97 -10.86
N ILE A 390 -29.65 -2.60 -10.00
CA ILE A 390 -29.93 -2.68 -8.58
C ILE A 390 -30.60 -1.34 -8.28
N ILE A 391 -31.93 -1.33 -8.35
CA ILE A 391 -32.66 -0.33 -7.60
C ILE A 391 -32.21 -0.55 -6.16
N ALA A 392 -31.45 0.40 -5.61
CA ALA A 392 -31.04 0.36 -4.21
C ALA A 392 -32.25 0.66 -3.31
N ASP A 393 -33.31 -0.15 -3.42
CA ASP A 393 -34.44 -0.11 -2.51
C ASP A 393 -33.99 -0.73 -1.19
N ASN A 394 -33.71 0.12 -0.20
CA ASN A 394 -33.47 -0.22 1.21
C ASN A 394 -32.37 -1.27 1.53
N GLU A 395 -31.72 -1.87 0.53
CA GLU A 395 -30.75 -2.93 0.71
C GLU A 395 -29.35 -2.38 0.96
N CYS A 396 -28.68 -3.00 1.93
CA CYS A 396 -27.33 -2.69 2.34
C CYS A 396 -26.37 -3.24 1.26
N ASN A 397 -25.98 -2.43 0.29
CA ASN A 397 -25.08 -2.88 -0.77
C ASN A 397 -23.65 -2.94 -0.25
N LYS A 398 -22.97 -4.06 -0.52
CA LYS A 398 -21.57 -4.24 -0.16
C LYS A 398 -20.70 -3.61 -1.26
N THR A 399 -20.15 -2.44 -0.99
CA THR A 399 -19.30 -1.65 -1.89
C THR A 399 -17.85 -1.75 -1.39
N LEU A 400 -16.97 -2.39 -2.18
CA LEU A 400 -15.55 -2.64 -1.85
C LEU A 400 -15.27 -3.28 -0.48
N GLY A 401 -16.19 -4.09 0.02
CA GLY A 401 -16.01 -4.74 1.32
C GLY A 401 -16.63 -4.00 2.51
N ILE A 402 -16.99 -2.72 2.37
CA ILE A 402 -17.78 -1.95 3.34
C ILE A 402 -19.24 -1.96 2.89
N PHE A 403 -20.19 -1.88 3.82
CA PHE A 403 -21.58 -1.69 3.43
C PHE A 403 -21.90 -0.21 3.31
N TRP A 404 -22.54 0.17 2.23
CA TRP A 404 -23.04 1.53 2.01
C TRP A 404 -24.55 1.50 1.81
N ARG A 405 -25.25 2.36 2.55
CA ARG A 405 -26.68 2.60 2.39
C ARG A 405 -26.89 3.85 1.56
N ALA A 406 -27.37 3.67 0.33
CA ALA A 406 -27.66 4.75 -0.60
C ALA A 406 -28.63 5.78 0.00
N ASN A 407 -29.80 5.35 0.48
CA ASN A 407 -30.86 6.25 0.97
C ASN A 407 -30.46 7.17 2.13
N SER A 408 -29.62 6.68 3.05
CA SER A 408 -29.17 7.47 4.20
C SER A 408 -27.75 8.02 4.05
N ASP A 409 -27.13 7.79 2.89
CA ASP A 409 -25.72 8.03 2.58
C ASP A 409 -24.75 7.72 3.74
N ALA A 410 -24.87 6.50 4.27
CA ALA A 410 -24.13 6.07 5.45
C ALA A 410 -23.33 4.79 5.18
N LEU A 411 -22.08 4.79 5.63
CA LEU A 411 -21.28 3.59 5.77
C LEU A 411 -21.75 2.80 6.99
N GLN A 412 -21.75 1.48 6.85
CA GLN A 412 -22.15 0.53 7.87
C GLN A 412 -21.20 -0.68 7.85
N TYR A 413 -21.07 -1.32 9.01
CA TYR A 413 -20.42 -2.61 9.14
C TYR A 413 -21.46 -3.67 9.51
N VAL A 414 -21.25 -4.89 9.02
CA VAL A 414 -22.11 -6.03 9.34
C VAL A 414 -21.26 -7.10 9.99
N VAL A 415 -21.62 -7.43 11.22
CA VAL A 415 -21.05 -8.48 12.04
C VAL A 415 -22.14 -9.50 12.33
N GLU A 416 -21.83 -10.77 12.04
CA GLU A 416 -22.71 -11.89 12.34
C GLU A 416 -22.77 -12.15 13.85
N LYS A 417 -23.98 -12.27 14.40
CA LYS A 417 -24.16 -12.79 15.76
C LYS A 417 -23.86 -14.28 15.76
N ARG A 418 -22.98 -14.72 16.66
CA ARG A 418 -22.77 -16.14 16.92
C ARG A 418 -22.81 -16.38 18.42
N PHE A 419 -23.59 -17.37 18.84
CA PHE A 419 -23.45 -17.90 20.19
C PHE A 419 -22.20 -18.77 20.24
N MET A 420 -21.34 -18.56 21.23
CA MET A 420 -20.14 -19.36 21.43
C MET A 420 -20.14 -19.91 22.85
N ASN A 421 -19.93 -21.22 22.97
CA ASN A 421 -19.65 -21.83 24.26
C ASN A 421 -18.19 -21.55 24.62
N TYR A 422 -17.90 -21.48 25.92
CA TYR A 422 -16.54 -21.23 26.42
C TYR A 422 -15.51 -22.26 25.92
N ALA A 423 -15.92 -23.54 25.82
CA ALA A 423 -15.06 -24.62 25.34
C ALA A 423 -14.60 -24.45 23.88
N ASP A 424 -15.36 -23.70 23.08
CA ASP A 424 -15.12 -23.52 21.65
C ASP A 424 -14.25 -22.28 21.34
N VAL A 425 -13.93 -21.48 22.36
CA VAL A 425 -13.15 -20.25 22.18
C VAL A 425 -11.66 -20.59 22.06
N THR A 426 -11.18 -20.58 20.81
CA THR A 426 -9.76 -20.76 20.47
C THR A 426 -9.18 -19.48 19.89
N LYS A 427 -7.84 -19.40 19.85
CA LYS A 427 -7.13 -18.31 19.16
C LYS A 427 -7.55 -18.18 17.69
N ARG A 428 -7.77 -19.30 16.99
CA ARG A 428 -8.23 -19.32 15.59
C ARG A 428 -9.62 -18.70 15.45
N VAL A 429 -10.52 -18.98 16.39
CA VAL A 429 -11.89 -18.42 16.38
C VAL A 429 -11.85 -16.90 16.56
N ILE A 430 -11.11 -16.40 17.56
CA ILE A 430 -10.96 -14.95 17.80
C ILE A 430 -10.37 -14.27 16.57
N LEU A 431 -9.30 -14.82 15.99
CA LEU A 431 -8.68 -14.28 14.77
C LEU A 431 -9.65 -14.26 13.59
N SER A 432 -10.43 -15.32 13.41
CA SER A 432 -11.44 -15.43 12.36
C SER A 432 -12.51 -14.34 12.50
N ILE A 433 -13.05 -14.15 13.70
CA ILE A 433 -14.04 -13.12 14.01
C ILE A 433 -13.46 -11.72 13.76
N THR A 434 -12.25 -11.46 14.25
CA THR A 434 -11.56 -10.17 14.05
C THR A 434 -11.39 -9.85 12.57
N SER A 435 -11.00 -10.86 11.78
CA SER A 435 -10.73 -10.70 10.35
C SER A 435 -12.00 -10.53 9.51
N GLN A 436 -13.18 -10.87 10.04
CA GLN A 436 -14.45 -10.62 9.37
C GLN A 436 -14.84 -9.14 9.41
N ILE A 437 -14.32 -8.36 10.36
CA ILE A 437 -14.50 -6.91 10.42
C ILE A 437 -13.54 -6.28 9.40
N PHE A 438 -14.03 -6.11 8.18
CA PHE A 438 -13.29 -5.47 7.11
C PHE A 438 -13.35 -3.94 7.27
N ASP A 439 -12.32 -3.36 7.88
CA ASP A 439 -12.22 -1.92 8.18
C ASP A 439 -10.98 -1.28 7.54
N PRO A 440 -11.00 -1.00 6.23
CA PRO A 440 -9.85 -0.47 5.51
C PRO A 440 -9.53 0.99 5.90
N LEU A 441 -10.54 1.78 6.29
CA LEU A 441 -10.38 3.17 6.75
C LEU A 441 -10.05 3.28 8.25
N GLY A 442 -10.15 2.18 9.01
CA GLY A 442 -9.88 2.16 10.44
C GLY A 442 -10.92 2.88 11.30
N LEU A 443 -12.16 3.05 10.82
CA LEU A 443 -13.22 3.78 11.53
C LEU A 443 -13.68 3.05 12.81
N LEU A 444 -13.48 1.73 12.88
CA LEU A 444 -13.72 0.89 14.05
C LEU A 444 -12.43 0.54 14.80
N SER A 445 -11.32 1.23 14.51
CA SER A 445 -10.01 0.99 15.15
C SER A 445 -10.07 0.91 16.68
N PRO A 446 -10.83 1.76 17.40
CA PRO A 446 -10.97 1.67 18.85
C PRO A 446 -11.49 0.33 19.38
N VAL A 447 -12.34 -0.35 18.61
CA VAL A 447 -12.88 -1.67 19.00
C VAL A 447 -11.92 -2.78 18.56
N ILE A 448 -11.41 -2.70 17.33
CA ILE A 448 -10.53 -3.71 16.75
C ILE A 448 -9.21 -3.82 17.53
N ILE A 449 -8.68 -2.71 18.06
CA ILE A 449 -7.42 -2.72 18.81
C ILE A 449 -7.49 -3.58 20.07
N ARG A 450 -8.63 -3.60 20.78
CA ARG A 450 -8.82 -4.46 21.97
C ARG A 450 -8.70 -5.93 21.59
N THR A 451 -9.26 -6.33 20.45
CA THR A 451 -9.11 -7.69 19.96
C THR A 451 -7.66 -8.02 19.58
N LYS A 452 -6.95 -7.06 18.96
CA LYS A 452 -5.53 -7.24 18.63
C LYS A 452 -4.65 -7.36 19.88
N ILE A 453 -4.94 -6.60 20.94
CA ILE A 453 -4.26 -6.69 22.24
C ILE A 453 -4.49 -8.08 22.87
N LEU A 454 -5.74 -8.56 22.88
CA LEU A 454 -6.06 -9.91 23.36
C LEU A 454 -5.32 -10.98 22.56
N LEU A 455 -5.30 -10.87 21.23
CA LEU A 455 -4.54 -11.80 20.37
C LEU A 455 -3.05 -11.81 20.69
N GLN A 456 -2.45 -10.64 20.95
CA GLN A 456 -1.05 -10.57 21.37
C GLN A 456 -0.82 -11.30 22.71
N ARG A 457 -1.71 -11.12 23.69
CA ARG A 457 -1.65 -11.83 24.98
C ARG A 457 -1.76 -13.34 24.79
N LEU A 458 -2.67 -13.82 23.94
CA LEU A 458 -2.78 -15.25 23.61
C LEU A 458 -1.54 -15.82 22.92
N TRP A 459 -0.79 -14.99 22.18
CA TRP A 459 0.47 -15.40 21.56
C TRP A 459 1.60 -15.51 22.60
N GLN A 460 1.62 -14.62 23.59
CA GLN A 460 2.58 -14.68 24.70
C GLN A 460 2.40 -15.93 25.57
N LEU A 461 1.17 -16.43 25.68
CA LEU A 461 0.86 -17.70 26.35
C LEU A 461 1.32 -18.95 25.57
N LYS A 462 1.85 -18.79 24.35
CA LYS A 462 2.35 -19.89 23.49
C LYS A 462 1.32 -21.00 23.17
N LEU A 463 0.02 -20.70 23.26
CA LEU A 463 -1.05 -21.64 22.92
C LEU A 463 -1.00 -22.05 21.45
N LEU A 464 -1.47 -23.26 21.11
CA LEU A 464 -1.69 -23.67 19.73
C LEU A 464 -2.89 -22.92 19.10
N LYS A 465 -3.09 -23.04 17.79
CA LYS A 465 -4.14 -22.28 17.08
C LYS A 465 -5.56 -22.74 17.47
N ASP A 466 -5.72 -24.04 17.69
CA ASP A 466 -7.01 -24.70 17.97
C ASP A 466 -7.14 -25.14 19.44
N GLU A 467 -6.22 -24.70 20.28
CA GLU A 467 -6.29 -24.93 21.72
C GLU A 467 -7.26 -23.94 22.37
N THR A 468 -8.07 -24.44 23.30
CA THR A 468 -9.00 -23.64 24.09
C THR A 468 -8.22 -22.66 24.97
N ILE A 469 -8.69 -21.42 25.03
CA ILE A 469 -8.01 -20.37 25.82
C ILE A 469 -8.38 -20.45 27.30
N PRO A 470 -7.55 -19.90 28.21
CA PRO A 470 -7.87 -19.79 29.63
C PRO A 470 -9.25 -19.17 29.90
N ILE A 471 -9.96 -19.69 30.91
CA ILE A 471 -11.36 -19.36 31.19
C ILE A 471 -11.59 -17.87 31.49
N ASP A 472 -10.62 -17.21 32.13
CA ASP A 472 -10.63 -15.77 32.41
C ASP A 472 -10.62 -14.94 31.12
N LEU A 473 -9.79 -15.35 30.15
CA LEU A 473 -9.72 -14.72 28.83
C LEU A 473 -10.94 -15.05 27.98
N ALA A 474 -11.46 -16.28 28.05
CA ALA A 474 -12.70 -16.67 27.37
C ALA A 474 -13.89 -15.86 27.89
N THR A 475 -13.97 -15.60 29.20
CA THR A 475 -15.00 -14.77 29.83
C THR A 475 -14.90 -13.33 29.35
N THR A 476 -13.71 -12.73 29.44
CA THR A 476 -13.47 -11.36 28.95
C THR A 476 -13.81 -11.22 27.47
N TRP A 477 -13.43 -12.21 26.65
CA TRP A 477 -13.74 -12.22 25.22
C TRP A 477 -15.23 -12.34 24.95
N ASN A 478 -15.93 -13.25 25.62
CA ASN A 478 -17.35 -13.48 25.38
C ASN A 478 -18.20 -12.27 25.80
N GLU A 479 -17.85 -11.61 26.90
CA GLU A 479 -18.50 -10.35 27.32
C GLU A 479 -18.29 -9.24 26.28
N PHE A 480 -17.07 -9.10 25.77
CA PHE A 480 -16.75 -8.14 24.72
C PHE A 480 -17.46 -8.46 23.40
N TYR A 481 -17.46 -9.74 22.98
CA TYR A 481 -18.04 -10.19 21.72
C TYR A 481 -19.57 -10.12 21.70
N LYS A 482 -20.25 -10.33 22.84
CA LYS A 482 -21.71 -10.13 22.97
C LYS A 482 -22.15 -8.75 22.49
N GLN A 483 -21.30 -7.73 22.66
CA GLN A 483 -21.58 -6.36 22.27
C GLN A 483 -21.31 -6.07 20.79
N PHE A 484 -20.69 -6.97 20.03
CA PHE A 484 -20.33 -6.72 18.62
C PHE A 484 -21.56 -6.44 17.74
N ALA A 485 -22.72 -6.97 18.13
CA ALA A 485 -23.98 -6.67 17.46
C ALA A 485 -24.28 -5.16 17.40
N CYS A 486 -23.83 -4.38 18.38
CA CYS A 486 -24.02 -2.94 18.42
C CYS A 486 -23.25 -2.21 17.30
N LEU A 487 -22.18 -2.82 16.76
CA LEU A 487 -21.47 -2.28 15.60
C LEU A 487 -22.36 -2.19 14.36
N ASN A 488 -23.36 -3.08 14.25
CA ASN A 488 -24.33 -3.05 13.16
C ASN A 488 -25.26 -1.83 13.24
N GLU A 489 -25.33 -1.14 14.38
CA GLU A 489 -26.19 0.04 14.57
C GLU A 489 -25.46 1.35 14.26
N ILE A 490 -24.13 1.32 14.16
CA ILE A 490 -23.34 2.51 13.84
C ILE A 490 -23.66 2.92 12.40
N ARG A 491 -23.97 4.20 12.21
CA ARG A 491 -24.18 4.85 10.91
C ARG A 491 -23.14 5.94 10.78
N ILE A 492 -22.20 5.77 9.86
CA ILE A 492 -21.11 6.72 9.68
C ILE A 492 -21.41 7.52 8.42
N PRO A 493 -21.56 8.85 8.50
CA PRO A 493 -21.73 9.68 7.31
C PRO A 493 -20.59 9.43 6.31
N ARG A 494 -20.95 9.06 5.08
CA ARG A 494 -19.97 8.83 4.03
C ARG A 494 -19.28 10.15 3.69
N GLN A 495 -20.07 11.18 3.37
CA GLN A 495 -19.60 12.52 3.03
C GLN A 495 -18.76 13.14 4.16
N ILE A 496 -17.54 13.60 3.84
CA ILE A 496 -16.62 14.22 4.80
C ILE A 496 -16.50 15.75 4.67
N ALA A 497 -16.88 16.33 3.53
CA ALA A 497 -16.80 17.77 3.28
C ALA A 497 -18.18 18.41 3.19
N ILE A 498 -18.32 19.65 3.67
CA ILE A 498 -19.52 20.47 3.45
C ILE A 498 -19.63 20.87 1.98
N LEU A 499 -20.87 21.02 1.48
CA LEU A 499 -21.12 21.54 0.14
C LEU A 499 -20.58 22.98 0.01
N ASP A 500 -20.05 23.32 -1.15
CA ASP A 500 -19.50 24.65 -1.46
C ASP A 500 -18.44 25.13 -0.45
N ALA A 501 -17.64 24.18 0.04
CA ALA A 501 -16.52 24.47 0.91
C ALA A 501 -15.49 25.34 0.16
N VAL A 502 -15.12 26.46 0.78
CA VAL A 502 -14.11 27.40 0.28
C VAL A 502 -12.77 27.24 1.00
N ARG A 503 -12.75 26.51 2.12
CA ARG A 503 -11.55 26.21 2.91
C ARG A 503 -11.58 24.78 3.44
N PHE A 504 -10.44 24.11 3.38
CA PHE A 504 -10.23 22.75 3.86
C PHE A 504 -9.03 22.69 4.79
N GLU A 505 -9.21 22.10 5.96
CA GLU A 505 -8.16 21.90 6.94
C GLU A 505 -8.12 20.43 7.37
N ILE A 506 -6.91 19.88 7.48
CA ILE A 506 -6.73 18.52 8.00
C ILE A 506 -6.24 18.59 9.44
N HIS A 507 -6.95 17.89 10.32
CA HIS A 507 -6.61 17.78 11.73
C HIS A 507 -6.27 16.34 12.08
N GLY A 508 -5.03 16.12 12.49
CA GLY A 508 -4.54 14.80 12.83
C GLY A 508 -4.14 14.68 14.28
N PHE A 509 -4.56 13.61 14.94
CA PHE A 509 -4.30 13.37 16.36
C PHE A 509 -3.54 12.07 16.53
N SER A 510 -2.52 12.06 17.38
CA SER A 510 -1.80 10.84 17.77
C SER A 510 -1.75 10.68 19.27
N ASP A 511 -1.75 9.41 19.70
CA ASP A 511 -1.58 9.03 21.09
C ASP A 511 -0.97 7.62 21.23
N ALA A 512 -0.45 7.33 22.42
CA ALA A 512 0.02 6.01 22.80
C ALA A 512 -0.27 5.66 24.26
N SER A 513 -0.51 4.38 24.48
CA SER A 513 -0.52 3.71 25.77
C SER A 513 0.56 2.62 25.78
N GLU A 514 0.78 2.00 26.94
CA GLU A 514 1.69 0.84 27.04
C GLU A 514 1.24 -0.37 26.20
N GLN A 515 -0.03 -0.43 25.81
CA GLN A 515 -0.61 -1.57 25.09
C GLN A 515 -0.76 -1.31 23.59
N ALA A 516 -0.98 -0.07 23.16
CA ALA A 516 -1.19 0.29 21.77
C ALA A 516 -0.93 1.76 21.51
N TYR A 517 -0.72 2.11 20.24
CA TYR A 517 -0.54 3.48 19.79
C TYR A 517 -1.21 3.66 18.44
N GLY A 518 -1.58 4.88 18.09
CA GLY A 518 -2.33 5.14 16.86
C GLY A 518 -2.51 6.60 16.53
N ALA A 519 -3.23 6.82 15.43
CA ALA A 519 -3.60 8.15 14.99
C ALA A 519 -4.96 8.16 14.28
N CYS A 520 -5.64 9.29 14.31
CA CYS A 520 -6.86 9.57 13.54
C CYS A 520 -6.77 10.91 12.83
N LEU A 521 -7.47 11.04 11.70
CA LEU A 521 -7.52 12.25 10.89
C LEU A 521 -8.96 12.71 10.71
N TYR A 522 -9.17 14.02 10.81
CA TYR A 522 -10.43 14.70 10.57
C TYR A 522 -10.27 15.72 9.45
N LEU A 523 -11.31 15.86 8.63
CA LEU A 523 -11.46 16.97 7.69
C LEU A 523 -12.33 18.02 8.36
N ARG A 524 -11.83 19.25 8.44
CA ARG A 524 -12.60 20.44 8.78
C ARG A 524 -12.81 21.24 7.50
N SER A 525 -14.05 21.44 7.12
CA SER A 525 -14.42 22.16 5.90
C SER A 525 -15.33 23.33 6.23
N ILE A 526 -15.11 24.46 5.57
CA ILE A 526 -15.82 25.72 5.83
C ILE A 526 -16.39 26.25 4.52
N ASN A 527 -17.67 26.60 4.51
CA ASN A 527 -18.30 27.24 3.35
C ASN A 527 -18.24 28.78 3.44
N ALA A 528 -18.64 29.47 2.37
CA ALA A 528 -18.63 30.94 2.31
C ALA A 528 -19.52 31.63 3.37
N ALA A 529 -20.52 30.91 3.91
CA ALA A 529 -21.38 31.39 4.99
C ALA A 529 -20.75 31.23 6.40
N GLY A 530 -19.55 30.63 6.50
CA GLY A 530 -18.88 30.35 7.77
C GLY A 530 -19.36 29.09 8.48
N ASN A 531 -20.20 28.25 7.84
CA ASN A 531 -20.61 26.98 8.42
C ASN A 531 -19.45 25.99 8.39
N ILE A 532 -19.21 25.34 9.53
CA ILE A 532 -18.10 24.40 9.73
C ILE A 532 -18.65 22.98 9.80
N LEU A 533 -18.05 22.06 9.05
CA LEU A 533 -18.27 20.62 9.18
C LEU A 533 -16.95 19.92 9.51
N VAL A 534 -16.95 19.14 10.58
CA VAL A 534 -15.82 18.28 11.00
C VAL A 534 -16.24 16.81 10.89
N ARG A 535 -15.44 15.99 10.19
CA ARG A 535 -15.72 14.56 10.01
C ARG A 535 -14.45 13.72 10.09
N LEU A 536 -14.53 12.58 10.78
CA LEU A 536 -13.47 11.56 10.80
C LEU A 536 -13.24 10.98 9.39
N ILE A 537 -12.03 11.15 8.87
CA ILE A 537 -11.58 10.63 7.57
C ILE A 537 -11.16 9.17 7.70
N CYS A 538 -10.23 8.89 8.62
CA CYS A 538 -9.67 7.57 8.81
C CYS A 538 -8.89 7.49 10.12
N ALA A 539 -8.54 6.28 10.53
CA ALA A 539 -7.63 6.06 11.64
C ALA A 539 -6.74 4.85 11.42
N LYS A 540 -5.67 4.76 12.21
CA LYS A 540 -4.74 3.64 12.17
C LYS A 540 -4.21 3.32 13.55
N SER A 541 -4.31 2.05 13.93
CA SER A 541 -3.85 1.54 15.23
C SER A 541 -2.80 0.46 15.09
N ARG A 542 -1.88 0.39 16.06
CA ARG A 542 -0.90 -0.67 16.23
C ARG A 542 -0.82 -1.09 17.69
N VAL A 543 -0.69 -2.40 17.92
CA VAL A 543 -0.38 -2.92 19.25
C VAL A 543 1.07 -2.58 19.58
N ALA A 544 1.33 -2.20 20.84
CA ALA A 544 2.67 -1.93 21.33
C ALA A 544 3.57 -3.18 21.15
N PRO A 545 4.87 -3.01 20.87
CA PRO A 545 5.79 -4.14 20.76
C PRO A 545 5.85 -4.92 22.07
N ILE A 546 6.01 -6.25 21.98
CA ILE A 546 6.20 -7.11 23.17
C ILE A 546 7.45 -6.70 23.95
N LYS A 547 8.50 -6.28 23.24
CA LYS A 547 9.68 -5.70 23.88
C LYS A 547 9.32 -4.33 24.44
N GLN A 548 9.35 -4.21 25.77
CA GLN A 548 9.09 -2.96 26.48
C GLN A 548 9.98 -1.83 25.94
N ILE A 549 9.33 -0.72 25.62
CA ILE A 549 9.92 0.56 25.28
C ILE A 549 9.20 1.62 26.11
N SER A 550 9.85 2.74 26.37
CA SER A 550 9.27 3.81 27.20
C SER A 550 8.03 4.42 26.53
N LEU A 551 7.11 4.93 27.35
CA LEU A 551 5.89 5.60 26.86
C LEU A 551 6.20 6.75 25.89
N PRO A 552 7.16 7.66 26.13
CA PRO A 552 7.51 8.69 25.15
C PRO A 552 7.94 8.12 23.79
N ARG A 553 8.63 6.98 23.76
CA ARG A 553 8.99 6.32 22.49
C ARG A 553 7.78 5.72 21.78
N LEU A 554 6.75 5.29 22.51
CA LEU A 554 5.48 4.84 21.94
C LEU A 554 4.66 6.02 21.40
N GLU A 555 4.59 7.13 22.14
CA GLU A 555 3.96 8.38 21.69
C GLU A 555 4.61 8.88 20.39
N LEU A 556 5.95 8.87 20.32
CA LEU A 556 6.68 9.18 19.09
C LEU A 556 6.36 8.20 17.95
N CYS A 557 6.10 6.92 18.24
CA CYS A 557 5.63 5.99 17.23
C CYS A 557 4.21 6.32 16.75
N GLY A 558 3.34 6.83 17.62
CA GLY A 558 2.03 7.40 17.28
C GLY A 558 2.18 8.58 16.31
N ALA A 559 3.06 9.53 16.62
CA ALA A 559 3.35 10.68 15.76
C ALA A 559 3.88 10.26 14.36
N VAL A 560 4.72 9.22 14.28
CA VAL A 560 5.16 8.65 12.99
C VAL A 560 3.99 8.05 12.20
N ILE A 561 3.06 7.34 12.85
CA ILE A 561 1.85 6.85 12.18
C ILE A 561 1.05 8.03 11.64
N LEU A 562 0.90 9.08 12.44
CA LEU A 562 0.14 10.27 12.06
C LEU A 562 0.76 10.96 10.83
N ALA A 563 2.06 11.20 10.82
CA ALA A 563 2.77 11.79 9.69
C ALA A 563 2.57 11.00 8.39
N ARG A 564 2.75 9.66 8.45
CA ARG A 564 2.55 8.78 7.29
C ARG A 564 1.10 8.73 6.83
N LEU A 565 0.16 8.67 7.75
CA LEU A 565 -1.28 8.62 7.44
C LEU A 565 -1.73 9.92 6.79
N THR A 566 -1.26 11.06 7.30
CA THR A 566 -1.53 12.40 6.74
C THR A 566 -1.05 12.50 5.31
N LYS A 567 0.22 12.14 5.04
CA LYS A 567 0.77 12.13 3.67
C LYS A 567 -0.05 11.24 2.73
N LYS A 568 -0.45 10.05 3.19
CA LYS A 568 -1.26 9.12 2.39
C LYS A 568 -2.63 9.68 2.07
N VAL A 569 -3.31 10.29 3.04
CA VAL A 569 -4.64 10.89 2.83
C VAL A 569 -4.58 12.10 1.91
N ILE A 570 -3.59 12.99 2.08
CA ILE A 570 -3.42 14.15 1.18
C ILE A 570 -3.18 13.70 -0.25
N ALA A 571 -2.35 12.67 -0.46
CA ALA A 571 -2.10 12.13 -1.80
C ALA A 571 -3.35 11.47 -2.42
N ALA A 572 -4.27 10.96 -1.60
CA ALA A 572 -5.49 10.30 -2.04
C ALA A 572 -6.63 11.29 -2.36
N LEU A 573 -6.77 12.35 -1.55
CA LEU A 573 -7.78 13.39 -1.73
C LEU A 573 -7.49 14.18 -3.01
N ASP A 574 -8.51 14.36 -3.85
CA ASP A 574 -8.44 15.33 -4.96
C ASP A 574 -8.65 16.80 -4.47
N ILE A 575 -8.25 17.11 -3.23
CA ILE A 575 -8.37 18.44 -2.60
C ILE A 575 -7.01 18.84 -2.02
N SER A 576 -6.59 20.08 -2.25
CA SER A 576 -5.43 20.66 -1.58
C SER A 576 -5.87 21.37 -0.29
N PRO A 577 -5.52 20.85 0.90
CA PRO A 577 -5.87 21.51 2.15
C PRO A 577 -5.10 22.83 2.31
N ASP A 578 -5.78 23.85 2.83
CA ASP A 578 -5.20 25.16 3.14
C ASP A 578 -4.23 25.07 4.32
N ASP A 579 -4.63 24.34 5.38
CA ASP A 579 -3.81 24.11 6.56
C ASP A 579 -3.85 22.66 7.03
N ILE A 580 -2.76 22.23 7.66
CA ILE A 580 -2.62 20.90 8.24
C ILE A 580 -2.10 21.05 9.67
N TYR A 581 -2.91 20.62 10.63
CA TYR A 581 -2.61 20.67 12.07
C TYR A 581 -2.47 19.25 12.64
N LEU A 582 -1.34 18.97 13.25
CA LEU A 582 -1.01 17.69 13.87
C LEU A 582 -0.89 17.86 15.39
N TRP A 583 -1.61 17.04 16.14
CA TRP A 583 -1.85 17.20 17.57
C TRP A 583 -1.37 15.98 18.35
N THR A 584 -0.71 16.24 19.47
CA THR A 584 -0.37 15.24 20.48
C THR A 584 -0.38 15.90 21.86
N ASP A 585 -0.74 15.13 22.88
CA ASP A 585 -0.64 15.51 24.29
C ASP A 585 0.77 15.30 24.88
N SER A 586 1.69 14.70 24.12
CA SER A 586 3.07 14.52 24.56
C SER A 586 3.94 15.73 24.25
N THR A 587 4.17 16.56 25.27
CA THR A 587 5.12 17.68 25.19
C THR A 587 6.57 17.21 24.94
N ILE A 588 6.93 15.99 25.37
CA ILE A 588 8.23 15.38 25.08
C ILE A 588 8.38 15.13 23.58
N VAL A 589 7.35 14.56 22.94
CA VAL A 589 7.35 14.31 21.50
C VAL A 589 7.41 15.61 20.71
N LEU A 590 6.64 16.62 21.12
CA LEU A 590 6.71 17.96 20.50
C LEU A 590 8.11 18.57 20.64
N GLY A 591 8.73 18.48 21.82
CA GLY A 591 10.11 18.93 22.03
C GLY A 591 11.12 18.16 21.18
N TRP A 592 10.94 16.86 20.96
CA TRP A 592 11.76 16.09 20.03
C TRP A 592 11.58 16.53 18.58
N ILE A 593 10.35 16.80 18.14
CA ILE A 593 10.01 17.20 16.77
C ILE A 593 10.49 18.62 16.46
N ALA A 594 10.48 19.53 17.45
CA ALA A 594 10.90 20.92 17.28
C ALA A 594 12.43 21.08 17.06
N GLU A 595 13.21 20.05 17.38
CA GLU A 595 14.67 20.09 17.42
C GLU A 595 15.33 19.25 16.32
N GLN A 596 16.63 19.46 16.10
CA GLN A 596 17.36 18.71 15.07
C GLN A 596 17.51 17.22 15.43
N PRO A 597 17.26 16.28 14.49
CA PRO A 597 17.38 14.84 14.72
C PRO A 597 18.74 14.40 15.28
N SER A 598 19.82 15.09 14.89
CA SER A 598 21.20 14.80 15.29
C SER A 598 21.43 14.89 16.81
N ARG A 599 20.59 15.68 17.51
CA ARG A 599 20.64 15.83 18.97
C ARG A 599 20.19 14.58 19.72
N TRP A 600 19.43 13.70 19.09
CA TRP A 600 18.76 12.58 19.75
C TRP A 600 19.48 11.24 19.55
N LYS A 601 19.31 10.32 20.49
CA LYS A 601 19.72 8.90 20.30
C LYS A 601 18.99 8.29 19.09
N VAL A 602 19.62 7.29 18.47
CA VAL A 602 19.27 6.76 17.13
C VAL A 602 17.77 6.45 16.96
N PHE A 603 17.11 5.87 17.96
CA PHE A 603 15.67 5.54 17.87
C PHE A 603 14.80 6.78 17.64
N VAL A 604 15.06 7.84 18.40
CA VAL A 604 14.33 9.11 18.35
C VAL A 604 14.75 9.89 17.11
N ALA A 605 16.06 10.02 16.87
CA ALA A 605 16.63 10.72 15.71
C ALA A 605 16.00 10.26 14.39
N ASN A 606 15.97 8.94 14.14
CA ASN A 606 15.46 8.41 12.88
C ASN A 606 13.96 8.69 12.68
N ARG A 607 13.17 8.72 13.76
CA ARG A 607 11.73 8.97 13.71
C ARG A 607 11.41 10.45 13.59
N VAL A 608 12.16 11.29 14.29
CA VAL A 608 12.05 12.75 14.17
C VAL A 608 12.41 13.18 12.76
N ALA A 609 13.50 12.67 12.18
CA ALA A 609 13.87 12.94 10.79
C ALA A 609 12.75 12.57 9.82
N GLU A 610 12.17 11.36 9.98
CA GLU A 610 11.03 10.94 9.16
C GLU A 610 9.80 11.84 9.35
N ILE A 611 9.46 12.22 10.59
CA ILE A 611 8.34 13.12 10.86
C ILE A 611 8.57 14.48 10.17
N GLN A 612 9.73 15.08 10.35
CA GLN A 612 10.06 16.39 9.78
C GLN A 612 10.02 16.37 8.25
N GLU A 613 10.57 15.32 7.63
CA GLU A 613 10.51 15.13 6.17
C GLU A 613 9.07 15.00 5.65
N LEU A 614 8.22 14.23 6.34
CA LEU A 614 6.84 13.99 5.92
C LEU A 614 5.88 15.15 6.24
N THR A 615 6.26 16.05 7.17
CA THR A 615 5.37 17.08 7.73
C THR A 615 5.94 18.49 7.58
N THR A 616 6.84 18.69 6.61
CA THR A 616 7.36 20.01 6.27
C THR A 616 6.20 20.96 5.90
N GLY A 617 6.12 22.10 6.59
CA GLY A 617 5.05 23.08 6.42
C GLY A 617 3.76 22.81 7.20
N TYR A 618 3.72 21.75 8.03
CA TYR A 618 2.54 21.45 8.87
C TYR A 618 2.73 21.99 10.29
N TYR A 619 1.62 22.23 11.00
CA TYR A 619 1.65 22.77 12.35
C TYR A 619 1.53 21.66 13.40
N TRP A 620 2.61 21.39 14.13
CA TRP A 620 2.57 20.52 15.31
C TRP A 620 2.13 21.31 16.55
N LYS A 621 1.09 20.83 17.24
CA LYS A 621 0.48 21.51 18.39
C LYS A 621 0.19 20.55 19.55
N HIS A 622 0.12 21.12 20.74
CA HIS A 622 -0.33 20.40 21.94
C HIS A 622 -1.86 20.34 22.00
N VAL A 623 -2.40 19.21 22.46
CA VAL A 623 -3.80 19.03 22.84
C VAL A 623 -3.87 18.39 24.22
N GLU A 624 -4.83 18.79 25.05
CA GLU A 624 -5.06 18.12 26.34
C GLU A 624 -5.53 16.67 26.13
N SER A 625 -5.09 15.73 26.97
CA SER A 625 -5.45 14.31 26.82
C SER A 625 -6.97 14.07 26.81
N ALA A 626 -7.74 14.85 27.57
CA ALA A 626 -9.20 14.75 27.61
C ALA A 626 -9.88 15.12 26.27
N ASP A 627 -9.22 15.97 25.48
CA ASP A 627 -9.66 16.40 24.15
C ASP A 627 -8.98 15.62 23.02
N ASN A 628 -8.11 14.65 23.34
CA ASN A 628 -7.38 13.88 22.35
C ASN A 628 -8.17 12.64 21.88
N PRO A 629 -8.79 12.63 20.69
CA PRO A 629 -9.53 11.47 20.20
C PRO A 629 -8.66 10.24 19.95
N ALA A 630 -7.33 10.42 19.80
CA ALA A 630 -6.42 9.30 19.61
C ALA A 630 -6.25 8.44 20.88
N ASP A 631 -6.57 8.96 22.08
CA ASP A 631 -6.58 8.19 23.34
C ASP A 631 -7.58 7.02 23.28
N ILE A 632 -8.71 7.24 22.59
CA ILE A 632 -9.73 6.21 22.33
C ILE A 632 -9.12 5.05 21.49
N ILE A 633 -8.14 5.33 20.62
CA ILE A 633 -7.43 4.31 19.83
C ILE A 633 -6.38 3.59 20.67
N SER A 634 -5.59 4.33 21.44
CA SER A 634 -4.45 3.78 22.18
C SER A 634 -4.91 2.90 23.34
N ARG A 635 -6.06 3.19 23.96
CA ARG A 635 -6.67 2.38 25.03
C ARG A 635 -7.71 1.39 24.52
N GLY A 636 -8.39 1.74 23.44
CA GLY A 636 -9.51 1.00 22.87
C GLY A 636 -10.80 1.11 23.69
N THR A 637 -11.95 0.92 23.04
CA THR A 637 -13.28 1.09 23.64
C THR A 637 -14.18 -0.12 23.43
N GLN A 638 -15.26 -0.18 24.21
CA GLN A 638 -16.30 -1.20 24.06
C GLN A 638 -17.21 -0.89 22.85
N PRO A 639 -17.69 -1.91 22.10
CA PRO A 639 -18.58 -1.70 20.96
C PRO A 639 -19.83 -0.87 21.29
N ILE A 640 -20.42 -1.07 22.46
CA ILE A 640 -21.63 -0.36 22.90
C ILE A 640 -21.38 1.15 23.09
N LEU A 641 -20.18 1.53 23.54
CA LEU A 641 -19.83 2.92 23.81
C LEU A 641 -19.52 3.67 22.51
N LEU A 642 -18.85 2.99 21.56
CA LEU A 642 -18.35 3.63 20.34
C LEU A 642 -19.41 4.44 19.59
N LYS A 643 -20.66 3.96 19.55
CA LYS A 643 -21.77 4.64 18.86
C LYS A 643 -21.99 6.08 19.32
N ASN A 644 -21.79 6.36 20.61
CA ASN A 644 -22.10 7.64 21.24
C ASN A 644 -20.85 8.44 21.63
N LEU A 645 -19.67 8.09 21.10
CA LEU A 645 -18.43 8.81 21.36
C LEU A 645 -18.28 10.00 20.40
N ASP A 646 -18.87 11.13 20.75
CA ASP A 646 -18.79 12.37 19.96
C ASP A 646 -17.33 12.80 19.71
N LEU A 647 -16.47 12.67 20.72
CA LEU A 647 -15.04 12.95 20.57
C LEU A 647 -14.40 12.14 19.43
N TRP A 648 -14.83 10.88 19.22
CA TRP A 648 -14.32 10.02 18.15
C TRP A 648 -14.89 10.36 16.77
N TRP A 649 -16.18 10.69 16.69
CA TRP A 649 -16.85 10.89 15.39
C TRP A 649 -16.75 12.32 14.88
N LEU A 650 -16.74 13.29 15.80
CA LEU A 650 -16.81 14.72 15.53
C LEU A 650 -15.52 15.46 15.89
N GLY A 651 -14.57 14.78 16.57
CA GLY A 651 -13.37 15.39 17.10
C GLY A 651 -13.65 16.29 18.31
N PRO A 652 -12.62 16.96 18.84
CA PRO A 652 -12.77 17.90 19.95
C PRO A 652 -13.81 19.00 19.63
N PRO A 653 -14.64 19.42 20.60
CA PRO A 653 -15.68 20.42 20.37
C PRO A 653 -15.19 21.72 19.75
N TRP A 654 -14.02 22.20 20.18
CA TRP A 654 -13.41 23.45 19.70
C TRP A 654 -13.02 23.42 18.21
N LEU A 655 -12.87 22.24 17.57
CA LEU A 655 -12.66 22.18 16.12
C LEU A 655 -13.89 22.65 15.33
N ARG A 656 -15.08 22.56 15.92
CA ARG A 656 -16.33 23.02 15.31
C ARG A 656 -16.59 24.50 15.54
N ASP A 657 -15.69 25.18 16.26
CA ASP A 657 -15.73 26.60 16.55
C ASP A 657 -14.65 27.37 15.75
N ASN A 658 -14.61 28.69 15.97
CA ASN A 658 -13.58 29.58 15.46
C ASN A 658 -12.22 29.35 16.15
N LEU A 659 -11.15 29.76 15.48
CA LEU A 659 -9.75 29.60 15.90
C LEU A 659 -9.48 30.15 17.32
N ASP A 660 -10.20 31.18 17.76
CA ASP A 660 -10.01 31.81 19.08
C ASP A 660 -10.28 30.87 20.26
N LYS A 661 -11.11 29.84 20.04
CA LYS A 661 -11.45 28.84 21.07
C LYS A 661 -10.49 27.65 21.08
N TRP A 662 -9.50 27.61 20.18
CA TRP A 662 -8.58 26.48 20.09
C TRP A 662 -7.54 26.53 21.23
N PRO A 663 -6.98 25.38 21.62
CA PRO A 663 -5.90 25.34 22.59
C PRO A 663 -4.73 26.23 22.15
N LYS A 664 -4.34 27.17 23.02
CA LYS A 664 -3.17 28.02 22.77
C LYS A 664 -1.91 27.24 23.15
N THR A 665 -0.99 27.08 22.19
CA THR A 665 0.30 26.46 22.46
C THR A 665 1.25 27.51 23.03
N GLU A 666 1.65 27.36 24.29
CA GLU A 666 2.63 28.25 24.93
C GLU A 666 4.02 28.06 24.30
N HIS A 667 4.65 29.16 23.87
CA HIS A 667 5.95 29.14 23.18
C HIS A 667 7.14 28.61 24.03
N ASN A 668 6.97 28.48 25.34
CA ASN A 668 8.06 28.18 26.29
C ASN A 668 7.97 26.81 26.99
N MET A 669 7.15 25.87 26.51
CA MET A 669 6.97 24.57 27.18
C MET A 669 8.18 23.62 27.10
N TYR A 670 9.19 23.89 26.26
CA TYR A 670 10.22 22.90 25.89
C TYR A 670 11.54 22.98 26.68
N THR A 671 11.60 23.71 27.79
CA THR A 671 12.87 24.13 28.42
C THR A 671 13.40 23.25 29.57
N SER A 672 12.83 22.07 29.82
CA SER A 672 13.38 21.10 30.79
C SER A 672 14.09 19.94 30.08
N SER A 673 15.06 19.31 30.75
CA SER A 673 15.96 18.29 30.18
C SER A 673 15.21 17.20 29.39
N ILE A 674 15.13 17.36 28.06
CA ILE A 674 14.39 16.44 27.19
C ILE A 674 15.13 15.09 27.17
N PRO A 675 14.45 13.95 27.45
CA PRO A 675 15.08 12.64 27.45
C PRO A 675 15.71 12.29 26.11
N GLU A 676 16.63 11.31 26.11
CA GLU A 676 17.26 10.75 24.90
C GLU A 676 18.18 11.72 24.13
N GLN A 677 18.51 12.89 24.70
CA GLN A 677 19.56 13.76 24.16
C GLN A 677 20.93 13.04 24.17
N ARG A 678 21.72 13.23 23.11
CA ARG A 678 23.10 12.76 23.04
C ARG A 678 23.97 13.70 23.89
N ASN A 679 24.87 13.12 24.69
CA ASN A 679 25.87 13.89 25.41
C ASN A 679 26.86 14.47 24.41
N VAL A 680 26.88 15.79 24.26
CA VAL A 680 27.94 16.49 23.53
C VAL A 680 29.13 16.57 24.47
N LYS A 681 30.15 15.73 24.24
CA LYS A 681 31.44 15.84 24.95
C LYS A 681 32.26 16.93 24.28
N PHE A 682 32.41 18.08 24.93
CA PHE A 682 33.37 19.09 24.53
C PHE A 682 34.76 18.68 25.03
N THR A 683 35.73 18.52 24.13
CA THR A 683 37.13 18.32 24.48
C THR A 683 37.81 19.69 24.49
N PHE A 684 38.11 20.22 25.67
CA PHE A 684 38.93 21.43 25.79
C PHE A 684 40.40 21.04 25.92
N THR A 685 41.25 21.53 25.03
CA THR A 685 42.71 21.42 25.16
C THR A 685 43.19 22.64 25.94
N SER A 686 43.50 22.48 27.22
CA SER A 686 44.16 23.54 28.01
C SER A 686 45.67 23.43 27.79
N VAL A 687 46.28 24.43 27.13
CA VAL A 687 47.73 24.58 27.10
C VAL A 687 48.13 25.33 28.37
N LEU A 688 48.70 24.63 29.35
CA LEU A 688 49.37 25.27 30.48
C LEU A 688 50.68 25.86 29.95
N ILE A 689 50.77 27.19 29.89
CA ILE A 689 52.05 27.88 29.68
C ILE A 689 52.78 27.80 31.01
N ASP A 690 53.75 26.90 31.10
CA ASP A 690 54.58 26.74 32.29
C ASP A 690 55.56 27.92 32.40
N SER A 691 55.33 28.81 33.38
CA SER A 691 56.13 30.02 33.60
C SER A 691 57.44 29.78 34.34
N GLU A 692 57.81 28.52 34.62
CA GLU A 692 59.04 28.15 35.34
C GLU A 692 60.33 28.75 34.74
N ILE A 693 60.37 28.99 33.43
CA ILE A 693 61.57 29.54 32.80
C ILE A 693 61.92 30.94 33.33
N PHE A 694 60.92 31.73 33.72
CA PHE A 694 61.10 33.08 34.27
C PHE A 694 61.62 33.09 35.70
N THR A 695 61.43 32.00 36.46
CA THR A 695 61.86 31.90 37.86
C THR A 695 63.15 31.11 38.04
N ARG A 696 63.59 30.37 37.02
CA ARG A 696 64.78 29.49 37.08
C ARG A 696 66.12 30.23 37.02
N TYR A 697 66.14 31.49 36.57
CA TYR A 697 67.37 32.26 36.40
C TYR A 697 67.30 33.60 37.13
N SER A 698 68.30 33.88 37.98
CA SER A 698 68.40 35.12 38.76
C SER A 698 68.94 36.33 37.97
N SER A 699 69.23 36.15 36.68
CA SER A 699 69.73 37.21 35.79
C SER A 699 68.91 37.23 34.50
N LEU A 700 68.26 38.37 34.25
CA LEU A 700 67.49 38.60 33.02
C LEU A 700 68.37 38.41 31.77
N TYR A 701 69.59 38.92 31.81
CA TYR A 701 70.54 38.77 30.71
C TYR A 701 70.83 37.29 30.40
N LYS A 702 70.98 36.45 31.43
CA LYS A 702 71.19 35.00 31.26
C LYS A 702 69.95 34.30 30.71
N LEU A 703 68.76 34.67 31.20
CA LEU A 703 67.49 34.14 30.70
C LEU A 703 67.30 34.46 29.21
N VAL A 704 67.48 35.72 28.82
CA VAL A 704 67.30 36.17 27.43
C VAL A 704 68.29 35.45 26.50
N ARG A 705 69.56 35.26 26.92
CA ARG A 705 70.52 34.45 26.14
C ARG A 705 70.08 33.01 25.96
N ILE A 706 69.49 32.39 26.98
CA ILE A 706 69.01 31.00 26.89
C ILE A 706 67.82 30.91 25.94
N VAL A 707 66.86 31.84 26.04
CA VAL A 707 65.71 31.92 25.13
C VAL A 707 66.18 32.15 23.68
N ALA A 708 67.13 33.06 23.47
CA ALA A 708 67.74 33.30 22.15
C ALA A 708 68.40 32.04 21.57
N LEU A 709 69.10 31.26 22.40
CA LEU A 709 69.67 29.98 21.96
C LEU A 709 68.60 28.95 21.62
N CYS A 710 67.49 28.88 22.37
CA CYS A 710 66.36 28.02 22.05
C CYS A 710 65.72 28.41 20.70
N PHE A 711 65.53 29.71 20.45
CA PHE A 711 65.03 30.21 19.16
C PHE A 711 66.01 29.93 18.02
N ARG A 712 67.30 30.16 18.22
CA ARG A 712 68.34 29.80 17.26
C ARG A 712 68.33 28.30 16.96
N PHE A 713 68.22 27.45 17.97
CA PHE A 713 68.13 26.01 17.79
C PHE A 713 66.90 25.61 16.96
N SER A 714 65.73 26.18 17.27
CA SER A 714 64.51 25.96 16.50
C SER A 714 64.66 26.38 15.03
N LYS A 715 65.25 27.57 14.78
CA LYS A 715 65.51 28.10 13.44
C LYS A 715 66.52 27.23 12.68
N ASN A 716 67.66 26.90 13.29
CA ASN A 716 68.68 26.04 12.69
C ASN A 716 68.17 24.62 12.39
N SER A 717 67.25 24.09 13.21
CA SER A 717 66.62 22.78 12.99
C SER A 717 65.67 22.77 11.80
N ARG A 718 65.19 23.95 11.38
CA ARG A 718 64.30 24.14 10.23
C ARG A 718 65.03 24.63 8.97
N CYS A 719 66.34 24.82 9.03
CA CYS A 719 67.16 25.33 7.92
C CYS A 719 68.25 24.35 7.49
N THR A 720 68.67 24.43 6.23
CA THR A 720 69.75 23.63 5.65
C THR A 720 71.11 24.01 6.25
N VAL A 721 72.06 23.05 6.27
CA VAL A 721 73.30 23.14 7.05
C VAL A 721 74.13 24.40 6.74
N GLY A 722 74.16 24.85 5.48
CA GLY A 722 74.92 26.04 5.07
C GLY A 722 74.38 27.39 5.56
N ASN A 723 73.11 27.44 5.99
CA ASN A 723 72.44 28.65 6.47
C ASN A 723 72.24 28.66 7.99
N ARG A 724 72.85 27.71 8.70
CA ARG A 724 72.78 27.65 10.16
C ARG A 724 73.68 28.69 10.78
N ASN A 725 73.17 29.37 11.79
CA ASN A 725 73.94 30.38 12.51
C ASN A 725 74.78 29.70 13.59
N PHE A 726 76.09 29.95 13.58
CA PHE A 726 77.06 29.44 14.54
C PHE A 726 77.90 30.60 15.10
N GLY A 727 78.34 30.49 16.36
CA GLY A 727 79.09 31.54 17.05
C GLY A 727 78.28 32.26 18.14
N ASP A 728 78.73 33.43 18.57
CA ASP A 728 78.09 34.20 19.63
C ASP A 728 76.68 34.68 19.26
N ILE A 729 75.85 34.93 20.27
CA ILE A 729 74.49 35.46 20.08
C ILE A 729 74.58 36.87 19.51
N SER A 730 74.00 37.10 18.33
CA SER A 730 73.94 38.44 17.73
C SER A 730 72.96 39.33 18.48
N ASN A 731 73.14 40.65 18.39
CA ASN A 731 72.22 41.61 19.03
C ASN A 731 70.77 41.42 18.55
N THR A 732 70.57 41.08 17.27
CA THR A 732 69.24 40.80 16.73
C THR A 732 68.58 39.57 17.35
N GLU A 733 69.34 38.49 17.60
CA GLU A 733 68.79 37.28 18.25
C GLU A 733 68.55 37.51 19.74
N PHE A 734 69.30 38.44 20.35
CA PHE A 734 69.09 38.84 21.72
C PHE A 734 67.81 39.67 21.88
N ASP A 735 67.59 40.64 20.98
CA ASP A 735 66.38 41.47 20.96
C ASP A 735 65.13 40.65 20.63
N GLU A 736 65.22 39.71 19.68
CA GLU A 736 64.13 38.76 19.36
C GLU A 736 63.73 37.86 20.53
N ALA A 737 64.64 37.60 21.47
CA ALA A 737 64.36 36.77 22.65
C ALA A 737 63.83 37.57 23.84
N LEU A 738 63.87 38.90 23.75
CA LEU A 738 63.43 39.82 24.80
C LEU A 738 61.95 40.19 24.68
N PHE A 739 61.38 40.04 23.48
CA PHE A 739 59.97 40.25 23.12
C PHE A 739 59.29 38.93 22.74
#